data_AF-A0A6A5BF00-F1
#
_entry.id   AF-A0A6A5BF00-F1
#
_cell.length_a   1.000
_cell.length_b   1.000
_cell.length_c   1.000
_cell.angle_alpha   90.00
_cell.angle_beta   90.00
_cell.angle_gamma   90.00
#
_symmetry.space_group_name_H-M   'P 1'
#
loop_
_entity.id
_entity.type
_entity.pdbx_description
1 polymer ?
#
loop_
_entity_poly.entity_id
_entity_poly.type
_entity_poly.pdbx_seq_one_letter_code
_entity_poly.pdbx_strand_id
1 'polypeptide(L)'
;MSEPQANHLPLVIINNFKYDESSSGASIHWREPVFEYRFGLFPFSKEELLNHIRKEITNINNLHREQQQPGEKIYYSEENVRGIYMFGSRVSKTNVNNSDFDMIIIVDDLRSEMVTEGGYSSNMQCMLHSSMECEVKHKISGNNVMEKFEIEVHMMNTYFFVEYVYSELPIFMLSAQQPNDDYVLYECSRMKIWRQHWNQWFLRITRAKNSFLHELNYCFNKSFRFWNGLKKGIFTTDHGRRSALKKVKKNLAHGIRYCKFAYQIVFGGCIYDYKETNKFYDNIVFNTEHYTTWEEYKNHAENHYNKWNREFKDDLKDIVKDALDRMKNLSLKAGSLTIIEFLNRYLSFFKLNGTFIDNNNVVIRHSYEKDYSFQYCHGPFSLMRLFAINVTPIEWHDNPNKAKLFKLNIDMKYINLELSSVFYELSPYLECNGTIVGINIKNCDHEWNVHVEYYPVSVPRRYLEEYDNLSSRHENIDFTKDLCKFSIYVKPRGISCELFYFENQWHFTLDSEKEDWIYWVAQSRESNEKKQLLQMLKQQPYVEDAHITFYFILQKERNRLIFRGCRNLTTLIECKDWRKYGEKYGWHDQVEQLSVTDTTSVSDLVDIINDFSKYPPSEIEGLEIINYSEECQSFSILSSLHFNISNLRIGNANYMIKLLNQDVVKDPPSELTQSKHNEFRLLKVIVQSLYVEKFSEESIIQELNPLFLVPYTKMKTTYLQLCVLLDQFYRDHLLVKEDDIESFNRTALTFPLTQSKSVVGLFHTLKKFYKQTKIISASRYWRNLFIYNAEGKDFVSQSRFLLDLLCFREFGIPATMRNDGHH
;
A
#
# COMPACT_ATOMS: atom_id res chain seq x y z
N MET A 1 -43.39 46.23 -16.83
CA MET A 1 -43.07 45.90 -18.24
C MET A 1 -41.58 46.08 -18.38
N SER A 2 -40.91 44.96 -18.53
CA SER A 2 -39.48 44.75 -18.35
C SER A 2 -39.02 43.94 -19.57
N GLU A 3 -38.13 44.51 -20.36
CA GLU A 3 -37.37 43.82 -21.39
C GLU A 3 -35.87 44.06 -21.17
N PRO A 4 -35.02 43.09 -21.54
CA PRO A 4 -33.78 42.80 -20.86
C PRO A 4 -32.58 43.50 -21.51
N GLN A 5 -31.75 44.14 -20.68
CA GLN A 5 -30.41 44.54 -21.09
C GLN A 5 -29.54 43.29 -21.20
N ALA A 6 -29.16 42.97 -22.43
CA ALA A 6 -28.20 41.93 -22.75
C ALA A 6 -26.84 42.27 -22.14
N ASN A 7 -26.38 41.41 -21.22
CA ASN A 7 -25.00 41.39 -20.76
C ASN A 7 -24.09 41.08 -21.96
N HIS A 8 -23.36 42.08 -22.43
CA HIS A 8 -22.19 41.88 -23.27
C HIS A 8 -21.09 41.22 -22.42
N LEU A 9 -20.98 39.89 -22.52
CA LEU A 9 -19.76 39.17 -22.15
C LEU A 9 -18.70 39.42 -23.22
N PRO A 10 -17.42 39.62 -22.85
CA PRO A 10 -16.33 39.74 -23.80
C PRO A 10 -16.20 38.43 -24.57
N LEU A 11 -16.16 38.53 -25.90
CA LEU A 11 -15.79 37.44 -26.80
C LEU A 11 -14.33 37.05 -26.51
N VAL A 12 -14.13 36.13 -25.58
CA VAL A 12 -12.84 35.45 -25.41
C VAL A 12 -12.70 34.49 -26.58
N ILE A 13 -11.94 34.90 -27.59
CA ILE A 13 -11.46 34.01 -28.64
C ILE A 13 -10.45 33.08 -27.96
N ILE A 14 -10.87 31.87 -27.63
CA ILE A 14 -9.97 30.78 -27.27
C ILE A 14 -9.16 30.47 -28.53
N ASN A 15 -7.86 30.74 -28.52
CA ASN A 15 -6.91 30.24 -29.50
C ASN A 15 -6.72 28.72 -29.30
N ASN A 16 -7.77 27.95 -29.58
CA ASN A 16 -7.69 26.52 -29.74
C ASN A 16 -7.06 26.23 -31.11
N PHE A 17 -5.90 25.60 -31.09
CA PHE A 17 -5.29 24.91 -32.24
C PHE A 17 -5.18 25.75 -33.54
N LYS A 18 -4.25 26.70 -33.61
CA LYS A 18 -3.66 27.02 -34.92
C LYS A 18 -2.67 25.92 -35.28
N TYR A 19 -3.13 25.00 -36.13
CA TYR A 19 -2.28 24.16 -36.96
C TYR A 19 -1.51 25.06 -37.92
N ASP A 20 -0.19 24.91 -37.97
CA ASP A 20 0.62 25.51 -39.02
C ASP A 20 0.57 24.59 -40.25
N GLU A 21 -0.04 25.08 -41.33
CA GLU A 21 -0.33 24.35 -42.57
C GLU A 21 0.94 23.82 -43.28
N SER A 22 2.12 24.32 -42.90
CA SER A 22 3.41 23.89 -43.46
C SER A 22 4.06 22.69 -42.75
N SER A 23 3.42 22.07 -41.75
CA SER A 23 3.88 20.81 -41.16
C SER A 23 3.01 19.65 -41.66
N SER A 24 3.60 18.76 -42.46
CA SER A 24 2.98 17.56 -43.04
C SER A 24 2.10 16.83 -42.01
N GLY A 25 0.78 17.01 -42.15
CA GLY A 25 -0.21 16.86 -41.09
C GLY A 25 -0.48 15.44 -40.58
N ALA A 26 -1.35 15.35 -39.56
CA ALA A 26 -1.76 14.12 -38.87
C ALA A 26 -2.19 12.98 -39.81
N SER A 27 -2.12 11.73 -39.35
CA SER A 27 -2.68 10.56 -40.03
C SER A 27 -4.12 10.81 -40.48
N ILE A 28 -4.51 10.30 -41.66
CA ILE A 28 -5.87 10.42 -42.22
C ILE A 28 -6.95 9.94 -41.22
N HIS A 29 -6.61 9.05 -40.28
CA HIS A 29 -7.51 8.59 -39.22
C HIS A 29 -7.87 9.65 -38.18
N TRP A 30 -7.09 10.72 -38.07
CA TRP A 30 -7.44 11.91 -37.28
C TRP A 30 -7.94 13.07 -38.16
N ARG A 31 -7.89 12.91 -39.50
CA ARG A 31 -8.41 13.89 -40.46
C ARG A 31 -9.85 13.62 -40.86
N GLU A 32 -10.48 12.53 -40.41
CA GLU A 32 -11.92 12.45 -40.51
C GLU A 32 -12.52 13.58 -39.66
N PRO A 33 -13.34 14.49 -40.22
CA PRO A 33 -13.83 15.69 -39.52
C PRO A 33 -14.84 15.39 -38.41
N VAL A 34 -14.97 14.14 -37.96
CA VAL A 34 -16.04 13.67 -37.07
C VAL A 34 -15.85 14.15 -35.62
N PHE A 35 -14.65 14.56 -35.22
CA PHE A 35 -14.33 14.89 -33.81
C PHE A 35 -14.05 16.38 -33.52
N GLU A 36 -14.77 17.33 -34.13
CA GLU A 36 -14.93 18.63 -33.45
C GLU A 36 -16.41 18.87 -33.17
N TYR A 37 -16.89 18.28 -32.07
CA TYR A 37 -18.11 18.75 -31.43
C TYR A 37 -17.80 20.09 -30.74
N ARG A 38 -18.49 21.15 -31.18
CA ARG A 38 -18.83 22.23 -30.26
C ARG A 38 -19.85 21.62 -29.32
N PHE A 39 -19.49 21.46 -28.04
CA PHE A 39 -20.19 20.80 -26.93
C PHE A 39 -19.88 19.29 -26.74
N GLY A 40 -18.96 18.98 -25.81
CA GLY A 40 -18.80 17.67 -25.16
C GLY A 40 -17.89 16.66 -25.87
N LEU A 41 -16.98 16.04 -25.12
CA LEU A 41 -16.15 14.90 -25.56
C LEU A 41 -16.97 13.59 -25.73
N PHE A 42 -18.23 13.60 -25.26
CA PHE A 42 -19.12 12.44 -25.19
C PHE A 42 -20.36 12.66 -26.06
N PRO A 43 -20.78 11.68 -26.88
CA PRO A 43 -22.01 11.76 -27.69
C PRO A 43 -23.28 11.44 -26.88
N PHE A 44 -23.17 11.26 -25.57
CA PHE A 44 -24.25 10.92 -24.66
C PHE A 44 -24.08 11.61 -23.30
N SER A 45 -25.20 11.83 -22.62
CA SER A 45 -25.28 12.30 -21.24
C SER A 45 -24.99 11.19 -20.23
N LYS A 46 -24.76 11.59 -18.97
CA LYS A 46 -24.67 10.68 -17.83
C LYS A 46 -25.92 9.80 -17.72
N GLU A 47 -27.10 10.40 -17.84
CA GLU A 47 -28.38 9.71 -17.70
C GLU A 47 -28.58 8.66 -18.79
N GLU A 48 -28.22 8.98 -20.04
CA GLU A 48 -28.29 8.04 -21.16
C GLU A 48 -27.33 6.85 -20.97
N LEU A 49 -26.09 7.11 -20.55
CA LEU A 49 -25.12 6.05 -20.24
C LEU A 49 -25.62 5.15 -19.08
N LEU A 50 -26.06 5.74 -17.96
CA LEU A 50 -26.52 4.94 -16.80
C LEU A 50 -27.77 4.12 -17.14
N ASN A 51 -28.69 4.67 -17.93
CA ASN A 51 -29.84 3.93 -18.44
C ASN A 51 -29.42 2.75 -19.33
N HIS A 52 -28.41 2.93 -20.18
CA HIS A 52 -27.83 1.86 -20.99
C HIS A 52 -27.23 0.77 -20.11
N ILE A 53 -26.36 1.13 -19.17
CA ILE A 53 -25.70 0.20 -18.25
C ILE A 53 -26.71 -0.56 -17.37
N ARG A 54 -27.78 0.10 -16.92
CA ARG A 54 -28.87 -0.56 -16.18
C ARG A 54 -29.56 -1.65 -17.02
N LYS A 55 -29.83 -1.37 -18.31
CA LYS A 55 -30.42 -2.36 -19.22
C LYS A 55 -29.49 -3.54 -19.42
N GLU A 56 -28.20 -3.29 -19.65
CA GLU A 56 -27.21 -4.36 -19.83
C GLU A 56 -27.08 -5.25 -18.60
N ILE A 57 -26.98 -4.67 -17.40
CA ILE A 57 -26.96 -5.42 -16.14
C ILE A 57 -28.27 -6.20 -15.94
N THR A 58 -29.42 -5.62 -16.31
CA THR A 58 -30.71 -6.33 -16.24
C THR A 58 -30.72 -7.54 -17.18
N ASN A 59 -30.20 -7.40 -18.39
CA ASN A 59 -30.09 -8.48 -19.37
C ASN A 59 -29.18 -9.61 -18.84
N ILE A 60 -27.98 -9.26 -18.33
CA ILE A 60 -27.05 -10.21 -17.71
C ILE A 60 -27.74 -10.97 -16.57
N ASN A 61 -28.35 -10.24 -15.63
CA ASN A 61 -29.03 -10.81 -14.47
C ASN A 61 -30.22 -11.72 -14.87
N ASN A 62 -30.91 -11.44 -15.98
CA ASN A 62 -32.05 -12.23 -16.46
C ASN A 62 -31.62 -13.49 -17.24
N LEU A 63 -30.65 -13.37 -18.15
CA LEU A 63 -30.07 -14.49 -18.91
C LEU A 63 -29.63 -15.63 -17.99
N HIS A 64 -29.05 -15.29 -16.84
CA HIS A 64 -28.62 -16.29 -15.86
C HIS A 64 -29.75 -16.96 -15.07
N ARG A 65 -30.87 -16.25 -14.83
CA ARG A 65 -32.06 -16.86 -14.20
C ARG A 65 -32.68 -17.93 -15.09
N GLU A 66 -32.68 -17.71 -16.40
CA GLU A 66 -33.24 -18.64 -17.38
C GLU A 66 -32.40 -19.92 -17.55
N GLN A 67 -31.09 -19.83 -17.30
CA GLN A 67 -30.15 -20.96 -17.47
C GLN A 67 -30.00 -21.86 -16.23
N GLN A 68 -30.69 -21.57 -15.11
CA GLN A 68 -30.58 -22.31 -13.83
C GLN A 68 -29.15 -22.54 -13.32
N GLN A 69 -28.18 -21.76 -13.77
CA GLN A 69 -26.84 -21.76 -13.19
C GLN A 69 -26.81 -20.82 -11.97
N PRO A 70 -25.96 -21.06 -10.96
CA PRO A 70 -25.63 -20.05 -9.96
C PRO A 70 -24.89 -18.91 -10.67
N GLY A 71 -25.67 -18.02 -11.30
CA GLY A 71 -25.14 -17.10 -12.29
C GLY A 71 -24.71 -15.76 -11.71
N GLU A 72 -23.78 -15.16 -12.44
CA GLU A 72 -23.12 -13.90 -12.13
C GLU A 72 -24.15 -12.78 -12.03
N LYS A 73 -24.22 -12.13 -10.86
CA LYS A 73 -25.14 -11.03 -10.59
C LYS A 73 -24.39 -9.75 -10.34
N ILE A 74 -24.89 -8.65 -10.90
CA ILE A 74 -24.37 -7.30 -10.63
C ILE A 74 -25.49 -6.46 -10.00
N TYR A 75 -25.15 -5.78 -8.91
CA TYR A 75 -26.04 -4.89 -8.16
C TYR A 75 -25.31 -3.58 -7.86
N TYR A 76 -26.01 -2.46 -8.10
CA TYR A 76 -25.58 -1.13 -7.73
C TYR A 76 -26.78 -0.18 -7.71
N SER A 77 -26.66 0.96 -7.02
CA SER A 77 -27.68 2.02 -7.06
C SER A 77 -27.13 3.27 -7.77
N GLU A 78 -27.94 3.88 -8.63
CA GLU A 78 -27.49 5.04 -9.43
C GLU A 78 -27.27 6.29 -8.57
N GLU A 79 -28.00 6.45 -7.47
CA GLU A 79 -27.78 7.50 -6.48
C GLU A 79 -26.40 7.40 -5.79
N ASN A 80 -25.79 6.22 -5.83
CA ASN A 80 -24.49 5.94 -5.23
C ASN A 80 -23.32 6.07 -6.22
N VAL A 81 -23.59 6.47 -7.48
CA VAL A 81 -22.53 6.79 -8.45
C VAL A 81 -21.81 8.08 -8.01
N ARG A 82 -20.49 8.01 -7.91
CA ARG A 82 -19.61 9.10 -7.46
C ARG A 82 -18.81 9.74 -8.57
N GLY A 83 -18.47 9.00 -9.61
CA GLY A 83 -17.70 9.49 -10.76
C GLY A 83 -17.81 8.60 -11.99
N ILE A 84 -17.73 9.21 -13.16
CA ILE A 84 -17.65 8.57 -14.47
C ILE A 84 -16.52 9.23 -15.26
N TYR A 85 -15.45 8.47 -15.50
CA TYR A 85 -14.21 8.96 -16.12
C TYR A 85 -13.86 8.20 -17.38
N MET A 86 -13.16 8.85 -18.29
CA MET A 86 -12.50 8.18 -19.41
C MET A 86 -11.26 7.38 -18.98
N PHE A 87 -10.86 6.44 -19.85
CA PHE A 87 -9.66 5.59 -19.78
C PHE A 87 -9.72 4.37 -18.85
N GLY A 88 -10.88 3.69 -18.76
CA GLY A 88 -11.06 2.48 -17.94
C GLY A 88 -10.20 1.26 -18.29
N SER A 89 -10.06 0.93 -19.57
CA SER A 89 -9.25 -0.22 -20.04
C SER A 89 -7.78 -0.19 -19.56
N ARG A 90 -7.24 1.02 -19.33
CA ARG A 90 -5.84 1.22 -18.93
C ARG A 90 -5.59 0.90 -17.46
N VAL A 91 -6.65 0.95 -16.66
CA VAL A 91 -6.67 0.76 -15.21
C VAL A 91 -6.69 -0.73 -14.84
N SER A 92 -7.34 -1.55 -15.66
CA SER A 92 -7.55 -2.99 -15.47
C SER A 92 -6.59 -3.88 -16.26
N LYS A 93 -5.71 -3.29 -17.10
CA LYS A 93 -4.92 -4.02 -18.12
C LYS A 93 -5.80 -4.84 -19.08
N THR A 94 -7.11 -4.57 -19.13
CA THR A 94 -8.05 -5.16 -20.10
C THR A 94 -7.88 -4.41 -21.42
N ASN A 95 -8.05 -5.13 -22.52
CA ASN A 95 -7.55 -4.68 -23.81
C ASN A 95 -8.50 -5.16 -24.90
N VAL A 96 -9.77 -4.75 -24.81
CA VAL A 96 -10.63 -4.79 -25.99
C VAL A 96 -10.15 -3.67 -26.90
N ASN A 97 -9.67 -4.02 -28.10
CA ASN A 97 -8.92 -3.10 -28.96
C ASN A 97 -9.83 -2.23 -29.84
N ASN A 98 -11.14 -2.33 -29.63
CA ASN A 98 -12.19 -1.86 -30.52
C ASN A 98 -13.26 -1.00 -29.80
N SER A 99 -13.09 -0.70 -28.52
CA SER A 99 -13.96 0.25 -27.82
C SER A 99 -13.68 1.68 -28.32
N ASP A 100 -14.75 2.41 -28.62
CA ASP A 100 -14.71 3.85 -28.90
C ASP A 100 -14.58 4.64 -27.58
N PHE A 101 -15.21 4.13 -26.52
CA PHE A 101 -15.11 4.69 -25.17
C PHE A 101 -14.71 3.64 -24.15
N ASP A 102 -13.65 3.94 -23.39
CA ASP A 102 -13.23 3.19 -22.22
C ASP A 102 -13.57 3.99 -20.97
N MET A 103 -14.47 3.51 -20.13
CA MET A 103 -14.97 4.26 -18.97
C MET A 103 -14.69 3.58 -17.64
N ILE A 104 -14.56 4.38 -16.59
CA ILE A 104 -14.61 3.93 -15.20
C ILE A 104 -15.84 4.54 -14.55
N ILE A 105 -16.69 3.71 -13.95
CA ILE A 105 -17.81 4.15 -13.12
C ILE A 105 -17.50 3.76 -11.67
N ILE A 106 -17.50 4.75 -10.78
CA ILE A 106 -17.22 4.56 -9.36
C ILE A 106 -18.52 4.63 -8.58
N VAL A 107 -18.80 3.60 -7.78
CA VAL A 107 -20.07 3.44 -7.07
C VAL A 107 -19.83 2.94 -5.65
N ASP A 108 -20.53 3.48 -4.64
CA ASP A 108 -20.30 3.07 -3.24
C ASP A 108 -20.79 1.66 -2.92
N ASP A 109 -21.85 1.19 -3.57
CA ASP A 109 -22.59 -0.04 -3.22
C ASP A 109 -22.49 -1.15 -4.30
N LEU A 110 -21.51 -1.05 -5.19
CA LEU A 110 -21.29 -2.07 -6.22
C LEU A 110 -21.03 -3.44 -5.57
N ARG A 111 -21.79 -4.44 -6.01
CA ARG A 111 -21.55 -5.86 -5.76
C ARG A 111 -21.65 -6.62 -7.07
N SER A 112 -20.63 -7.42 -7.38
CA SER A 112 -20.59 -8.26 -8.58
C SER A 112 -20.23 -9.70 -8.24
N GLU A 113 -20.84 -10.67 -8.90
CA GLU A 113 -20.49 -12.10 -8.77
C GLU A 113 -19.84 -12.62 -10.07
N MET A 114 -19.35 -11.73 -10.95
CA MET A 114 -18.67 -12.07 -12.21
C MET A 114 -17.23 -12.53 -11.98
N VAL A 115 -16.99 -13.84 -12.01
CA VAL A 115 -15.66 -14.44 -11.72
C VAL A 115 -14.69 -14.25 -12.88
N THR A 116 -15.21 -14.17 -14.11
CA THR A 116 -14.43 -14.21 -15.35
C THR A 116 -13.57 -12.96 -15.59
N GLU A 117 -13.95 -11.79 -15.06
CA GLU A 117 -13.34 -10.50 -15.41
C GLU A 117 -12.76 -9.71 -14.21
N GLY A 118 -13.10 -10.07 -12.96
CA GLY A 118 -12.64 -9.37 -11.73
C GLY A 118 -11.49 -10.02 -10.95
N GLY A 119 -10.96 -11.14 -11.45
CA GLY A 119 -9.92 -11.92 -10.77
C GLY A 119 -10.32 -12.29 -9.34
N TYR A 120 -9.41 -12.11 -8.38
CA TYR A 120 -9.67 -12.40 -6.96
C TYR A 120 -10.46 -11.32 -6.21
N SER A 121 -11.01 -10.32 -6.92
CA SER A 121 -11.65 -9.14 -6.35
C SER A 121 -12.98 -8.80 -7.04
N SER A 122 -13.60 -9.77 -7.72
CA SER A 122 -14.82 -9.57 -8.50
C SER A 122 -16.02 -9.04 -7.71
N ASN A 123 -16.05 -9.19 -6.37
CA ASN A 123 -17.13 -8.64 -5.55
C ASN A 123 -17.17 -7.11 -5.55
N MET A 124 -16.04 -6.46 -5.84
CA MET A 124 -15.90 -5.00 -5.77
C MET A 124 -15.71 -4.34 -7.14
N GLN A 125 -15.74 -5.11 -8.23
CA GLN A 125 -15.58 -4.57 -9.58
C GLN A 125 -16.21 -5.48 -10.64
N CYS A 126 -16.65 -4.90 -11.75
CA CYS A 126 -17.02 -5.64 -12.95
C CYS A 126 -16.61 -4.90 -14.21
N MET A 127 -16.37 -5.65 -15.27
CA MET A 127 -16.19 -5.11 -16.61
C MET A 127 -17.47 -5.36 -17.40
N LEU A 128 -17.86 -4.39 -18.23
CA LEU A 128 -19.00 -4.50 -19.12
C LEU A 128 -18.56 -4.11 -20.52
N HIS A 129 -18.94 -4.91 -21.49
CA HIS A 129 -18.73 -4.63 -22.91
C HIS A 129 -20.07 -4.54 -23.58
N SER A 130 -20.37 -3.38 -24.17
CA SER A 130 -21.64 -3.14 -24.82
C SER A 130 -21.50 -2.11 -25.94
N SER A 131 -22.59 -1.84 -26.64
CA SER A 131 -22.63 -0.87 -27.72
C SER A 131 -23.87 0.01 -27.61
N MET A 132 -23.70 1.31 -27.79
CA MET A 132 -24.75 2.31 -27.62
C MET A 132 -24.94 3.12 -28.90
N GLU A 133 -26.17 3.20 -29.37
CA GLU A 133 -26.53 4.05 -30.51
C GLU A 133 -26.87 5.46 -30.02
N CYS A 134 -26.18 6.46 -30.58
CA CYS A 134 -26.34 7.86 -30.20
C CYS A 134 -26.67 8.70 -31.43
N GLU A 135 -27.51 9.72 -31.24
CA GLU A 135 -27.82 10.68 -32.30
C GLU A 135 -26.73 11.75 -32.33
N VAL A 136 -25.91 11.73 -33.37
CA VAL A 136 -24.78 12.65 -33.54
C VAL A 136 -24.99 13.57 -34.73
N LYS A 137 -24.71 14.86 -34.52
CA LYS A 137 -24.88 15.87 -35.57
C LYS A 137 -23.74 15.77 -36.58
N HIS A 138 -24.05 15.39 -37.82
CA HIS A 138 -23.08 15.23 -38.87
C HIS A 138 -22.63 16.61 -39.40
N LYS A 139 -21.32 16.87 -39.31
CA LYS A 139 -20.72 18.21 -39.50
C LYS A 139 -20.91 18.79 -40.91
N ILE A 140 -20.94 17.93 -41.94
CA ILE A 140 -20.99 18.35 -43.36
C ILE A 140 -22.43 18.58 -43.82
N SER A 141 -23.37 17.78 -43.34
CA SER A 141 -24.78 17.85 -43.76
C SER A 141 -25.64 18.64 -42.77
N GLY A 142 -25.18 18.86 -41.55
CA GLY A 142 -25.96 19.45 -40.46
C GLY A 142 -27.08 18.55 -39.92
N ASN A 143 -27.30 17.39 -40.55
CA ASN A 143 -28.32 16.42 -40.17
C ASN A 143 -27.84 15.58 -39.00
N ASN A 144 -28.78 15.18 -38.15
CA ASN A 144 -28.53 14.18 -37.14
C ASN A 144 -28.45 12.79 -37.80
N VAL A 145 -27.44 12.01 -37.41
CA VAL A 145 -27.21 10.64 -37.86
C VAL A 145 -27.10 9.76 -36.62
N MET A 146 -27.74 8.59 -36.65
CA MET A 146 -27.55 7.59 -35.61
C MET A 146 -26.22 6.89 -35.86
N GLU A 147 -25.32 6.98 -34.89
CA GLU A 147 -24.03 6.30 -34.91
C GLU A 147 -23.93 5.34 -33.73
N LYS A 148 -23.33 4.17 -33.97
CA LYS A 148 -23.16 3.13 -32.97
C LYS A 148 -21.74 3.21 -32.40
N PHE A 149 -21.65 3.38 -31.09
CA PHE A 149 -20.38 3.44 -30.36
C PHE A 149 -20.19 2.18 -29.52
N GLU A 150 -19.01 1.56 -29.61
CA GLU A 150 -18.60 0.45 -28.76
C GLU A 150 -18.06 1.00 -27.43
N ILE A 151 -18.58 0.52 -26.31
CA ILE A 151 -18.28 1.02 -24.96
C ILE A 151 -17.75 -0.12 -24.08
N GLU A 152 -16.60 0.11 -23.47
CA GLU A 152 -16.06 -0.70 -22.36
C GLU A 152 -16.25 0.09 -21.06
N VAL A 153 -16.91 -0.50 -20.06
CA VAL A 153 -17.17 0.12 -18.77
C VAL A 153 -16.58 -0.72 -17.65
N HIS A 154 -15.66 -0.13 -16.89
CA HIS A 154 -15.16 -0.66 -15.64
C HIS A 154 -15.95 -0.08 -14.48
N MET A 155 -16.83 -0.87 -13.87
CA MET A 155 -17.48 -0.45 -12.63
C MET A 155 -16.63 -0.89 -11.44
N MET A 156 -16.43 0.00 -10.47
CA MET A 156 -15.68 -0.27 -9.24
C MET A 156 -16.39 0.26 -8.01
N ASN A 157 -16.23 -0.44 -6.89
CA ASN A 157 -16.57 0.07 -5.58
C ASN A 157 -15.69 1.29 -5.24
N THR A 158 -16.24 2.35 -4.64
CA THR A 158 -15.46 3.55 -4.25
C THR A 158 -14.30 3.23 -3.32
N TYR A 159 -14.50 2.38 -2.32
CA TYR A 159 -13.44 1.95 -1.41
C TYR A 159 -12.33 1.25 -2.18
N PHE A 160 -12.70 0.33 -3.07
CA PHE A 160 -11.76 -0.38 -3.94
C PHE A 160 -10.99 0.59 -4.83
N PHE A 161 -11.66 1.51 -5.52
CA PHE A 161 -11.02 2.46 -6.43
C PHE A 161 -10.02 3.37 -5.70
N VAL A 162 -10.40 3.98 -4.57
CA VAL A 162 -9.52 4.92 -3.84
C VAL A 162 -8.30 4.19 -3.29
N GLU A 163 -8.48 3.01 -2.67
CA GLU A 163 -7.38 2.18 -2.15
C GLU A 163 -6.47 1.71 -3.28
N TYR A 164 -7.05 1.24 -4.38
CA TYR A 164 -6.28 0.74 -5.52
C TYR A 164 -5.49 1.85 -6.20
N VAL A 165 -6.06 3.05 -6.34
CA VAL A 165 -5.33 4.24 -6.81
C VAL A 165 -4.23 4.63 -5.82
N TYR A 166 -4.47 4.52 -4.50
CA TYR A 166 -3.47 4.81 -3.47
C TYR A 166 -2.34 3.77 -3.39
N SER A 167 -2.57 2.52 -3.81
CA SER A 167 -1.54 1.46 -3.82
C SER A 167 -0.77 1.35 -5.15
N GLU A 168 -1.48 1.53 -6.26
CA GLU A 168 -0.98 1.36 -7.64
C GLU A 168 -0.71 2.71 -8.35
N LEU A 169 -0.53 3.78 -7.55
CA LEU A 169 -0.37 5.20 -7.89
C LEU A 169 -0.05 5.56 -9.35
N PRO A 170 0.99 5.04 -10.03
CA PRO A 170 1.48 5.76 -11.20
C PRO A 170 0.66 5.53 -12.50
N ILE A 171 0.05 4.36 -12.74
CA ILE A 171 -0.73 4.14 -13.98
C ILE A 171 -2.13 4.78 -13.87
N PHE A 172 -2.71 4.78 -12.67
CA PHE A 172 -4.01 5.39 -12.38
C PHE A 172 -4.02 6.91 -12.44
N MET A 173 -2.85 7.54 -12.34
CA MET A 173 -2.69 8.96 -12.61
C MET A 173 -3.19 9.35 -14.00
N LEU A 174 -3.17 8.43 -14.98
CA LEU A 174 -3.67 8.73 -16.32
C LEU A 174 -5.20 8.78 -16.42
N SER A 175 -5.96 8.19 -15.48
CA SER A 175 -7.41 8.31 -15.43
C SER A 175 -7.85 9.36 -14.41
N ALA A 176 -7.14 9.50 -13.29
CA ALA A 176 -7.43 10.48 -12.25
C ALA A 176 -6.95 11.91 -12.60
N GLN A 177 -5.79 12.08 -13.26
CA GLN A 177 -5.20 13.41 -13.50
C GLN A 177 -5.51 13.95 -14.90
N GLN A 178 -6.79 13.90 -15.28
CA GLN A 178 -7.26 14.60 -16.48
C GLN A 178 -7.28 16.11 -16.20
N PRO A 179 -6.54 16.92 -16.98
CA PRO A 179 -6.37 18.35 -16.70
C PRO A 179 -7.63 19.18 -16.97
N ASN A 180 -8.66 18.59 -17.58
CA ASN A 180 -9.86 19.30 -18.01
C ASN A 180 -11.10 18.48 -17.65
N ASP A 181 -12.14 19.16 -17.18
CA ASP A 181 -13.47 18.62 -16.91
C ASP A 181 -14.10 17.98 -18.18
N ASP A 182 -13.60 18.30 -19.38
CA ASP A 182 -14.01 17.69 -20.65
C ASP A 182 -13.86 16.15 -20.72
N TYR A 183 -12.97 15.54 -19.92
CA TYR A 183 -12.78 14.09 -19.86
C TYR A 183 -13.57 13.40 -18.73
N VAL A 184 -14.42 14.16 -18.03
CA VAL A 184 -15.25 13.70 -16.92
C VAL A 184 -16.71 13.81 -17.36
N LEU A 185 -17.38 12.66 -17.51
CA LEU A 185 -18.81 12.65 -17.83
C LEU A 185 -19.64 13.08 -16.62
N TYR A 186 -19.22 12.65 -15.43
CA TYR A 186 -19.86 13.02 -14.17
C TYR A 186 -18.90 12.85 -12.99
N GLU A 187 -18.99 13.71 -11.98
CA GLU A 187 -18.39 13.50 -10.67
C GLU A 187 -19.14 14.29 -9.61
N CYS A 188 -19.20 13.77 -8.39
CA CYS A 188 -19.71 14.53 -7.25
C CYS A 188 -18.65 15.54 -6.74
N SER A 189 -19.06 16.50 -5.91
CA SER A 189 -18.16 17.56 -5.41
C SER A 189 -16.94 17.04 -4.66
N ARG A 190 -17.11 16.03 -3.79
CA ARG A 190 -15.99 15.42 -3.05
C ARG A 190 -15.01 14.69 -3.97
N MET A 191 -15.55 13.94 -4.93
CA MET A 191 -14.75 13.22 -5.90
C MET A 191 -13.96 14.19 -6.82
N LYS A 192 -14.57 15.32 -7.21
CA LYS A 192 -13.88 16.41 -7.93
C LYS A 192 -12.71 16.98 -7.15
N ILE A 193 -12.94 17.33 -5.88
CA ILE A 193 -11.89 17.85 -4.99
C ILE A 193 -10.78 16.80 -4.85
N TRP A 194 -11.16 15.54 -4.60
CA TRP A 194 -10.20 14.44 -4.49
C TRP A 194 -9.34 14.33 -5.74
N ARG A 195 -9.96 14.27 -6.93
CA ARG A 195 -9.27 14.17 -8.22
C ARG A 195 -8.29 15.31 -8.46
N GLN A 196 -8.74 16.55 -8.23
CA GLN A 196 -7.96 17.77 -8.47
C GLN A 196 -6.76 17.91 -7.54
N HIS A 197 -6.83 17.37 -6.32
CA HIS A 197 -5.77 17.51 -5.31
C HIS A 197 -4.99 16.23 -5.04
N TRP A 198 -5.35 15.11 -5.66
CA TRP A 198 -4.73 13.81 -5.42
C TRP A 198 -3.19 13.84 -5.59
N ASN A 199 -2.68 14.52 -6.62
CA ASN A 199 -1.23 14.66 -6.83
C ASN A 199 -0.53 15.42 -5.69
N GLN A 200 -1.24 16.35 -5.06
CA GLN A 200 -0.69 17.13 -3.95
C GLN A 200 -0.65 16.29 -2.68
N TRP A 201 -1.71 15.51 -2.43
CA TRP A 201 -1.87 14.76 -1.19
C TRP A 201 -1.14 13.43 -1.17
N PHE A 202 -1.09 12.72 -2.31
CA PHE A 202 -0.73 11.30 -2.33
C PHE A 202 0.44 10.95 -3.25
N LEU A 203 0.90 11.84 -4.14
CA LEU A 203 2.00 11.53 -5.06
C LEU A 203 3.29 11.23 -4.29
N ARG A 204 3.86 10.04 -4.49
CA ARG A 204 5.17 9.62 -3.95
C ARG A 204 6.20 9.51 -5.07
N ILE A 205 7.26 10.32 -5.05
CA ILE A 205 8.25 10.40 -6.15
C ILE A 205 8.95 9.05 -6.35
N THR A 206 9.36 8.38 -5.28
CA THR A 206 10.11 7.13 -5.42
C THR A 206 9.25 5.99 -5.96
N ARG A 207 7.96 5.94 -5.58
CA ARG A 207 6.98 5.01 -6.15
C ARG A 207 6.72 5.32 -7.63
N ALA A 208 6.47 6.58 -7.97
CA ALA A 208 6.27 7.03 -9.35
C ALA A 208 7.44 6.62 -10.24
N LYS A 209 8.68 6.86 -9.77
CA LYS A 209 9.90 6.40 -10.44
C LYS A 209 9.85 4.89 -10.72
N ASN A 210 9.65 4.08 -9.68
CA ASN A 210 9.72 2.62 -9.82
C ASN A 210 8.61 2.06 -10.72
N SER A 211 7.36 2.49 -10.56
CA SER A 211 6.25 1.92 -11.35
C SER A 211 6.26 2.37 -12.80
N PHE A 212 6.57 3.64 -13.10
CA PHE A 212 6.62 4.08 -14.50
C PHE A 212 7.83 3.51 -15.25
N LEU A 213 8.98 3.31 -14.58
CA LEU A 213 10.11 2.59 -15.18
C LEU A 213 9.79 1.11 -15.37
N HIS A 214 9.08 0.48 -14.42
CA HIS A 214 8.57 -0.88 -14.61
C HIS A 214 7.64 -0.96 -15.82
N GLU A 215 6.68 -0.04 -15.96
CA GLU A 215 5.74 -0.02 -17.07
C GLU A 215 6.45 0.24 -18.42
N LEU A 216 7.43 1.14 -18.45
CA LEU A 216 8.29 1.37 -19.61
C LEU A 216 8.97 0.07 -20.07
N ASN A 217 9.56 -0.68 -19.13
CA ASN A 217 10.20 -1.98 -19.39
C ASN A 217 9.19 -3.07 -19.79
N TYR A 218 8.07 -3.14 -19.08
CA TYR A 218 7.00 -4.10 -19.33
C TYR A 218 6.42 -3.92 -20.73
N CYS A 219 6.12 -2.68 -21.15
CA CYS A 219 5.67 -2.35 -22.49
C CYS A 219 6.67 -2.79 -23.57
N PHE A 220 7.96 -2.56 -23.35
CA PHE A 220 9.01 -2.98 -24.28
C PHE A 220 9.08 -4.52 -24.41
N ASN A 221 9.08 -5.23 -23.28
CA ASN A 221 9.08 -6.70 -23.24
C ASN A 221 7.80 -7.30 -23.84
N LYS A 222 6.64 -6.68 -23.60
CA LYS A 222 5.35 -7.07 -24.16
C LYS A 222 5.35 -6.93 -25.68
N SER A 223 5.96 -5.87 -26.21
CA SER A 223 6.16 -5.67 -27.64
C SER A 223 6.98 -6.82 -28.25
N PHE A 224 8.11 -7.18 -27.62
CA PHE A 224 8.94 -8.30 -28.07
C PHE A 224 8.21 -9.65 -28.03
N ARG A 225 7.37 -9.89 -27.00
CA ARG A 225 6.54 -11.10 -26.91
C ARG A 225 5.55 -11.20 -28.08
N PHE A 226 4.84 -10.12 -28.41
CA PHE A 226 3.93 -10.12 -29.56
C PHE A 226 4.68 -10.32 -30.88
N TRP A 227 5.85 -9.72 -31.04
CA TRP A 227 6.71 -9.94 -32.19
C TRP A 227 7.14 -11.41 -32.33
N ASN A 228 7.59 -12.03 -31.24
CA ASN A 228 7.96 -13.45 -31.26
C ASN A 228 6.77 -14.35 -31.59
N GLY A 229 5.57 -13.99 -31.14
CA GLY A 229 4.34 -14.69 -31.53
C GLY A 229 4.05 -14.59 -33.03
N LEU A 230 4.31 -13.43 -33.64
CA LEU A 230 4.24 -13.25 -35.10
C LEU A 230 5.26 -14.13 -35.83
N LYS A 231 6.53 -14.13 -35.40
CA LYS A 231 7.60 -14.93 -36.01
C LYS A 231 7.38 -16.44 -35.87
N LYS A 232 6.82 -16.89 -34.75
CA LYS A 232 6.49 -18.30 -34.47
C LYS A 232 5.16 -18.76 -35.09
N GLY A 233 4.44 -17.89 -35.79
CA GLY A 233 3.17 -18.24 -36.41
C GLY A 233 2.02 -18.51 -35.43
N ILE A 234 2.10 -18.01 -34.19
CA ILE A 234 1.03 -18.15 -33.19
C ILE A 234 -0.25 -17.46 -33.66
N PHE A 235 -0.12 -16.34 -34.38
CA PHE A 235 -1.23 -15.62 -35.00
C PHE A 235 -1.40 -16.08 -36.45
N THR A 236 -2.37 -16.95 -36.69
CA THR A 236 -2.55 -17.65 -37.98
C THR A 236 -3.40 -16.89 -38.99
N THR A 237 -4.30 -16.01 -38.53
CA THR A 237 -5.19 -15.22 -39.40
C THR A 237 -4.57 -13.86 -39.76
N ASP A 238 -4.90 -13.32 -40.93
CA ASP A 238 -4.43 -11.98 -41.35
C ASP A 238 -4.86 -10.89 -40.36
N HIS A 239 -6.11 -10.97 -39.89
CA HIS A 239 -6.60 -10.09 -38.84
C HIS A 239 -5.79 -10.23 -37.53
N GLY A 240 -5.52 -11.47 -37.10
CA GLY A 240 -4.71 -11.74 -35.91
C GLY A 240 -3.26 -11.22 -36.04
N ARG A 241 -2.66 -11.37 -37.21
CA ARG A 241 -1.30 -10.85 -37.52
C ARG A 241 -1.27 -9.32 -37.49
N ARG A 242 -2.23 -8.66 -38.14
CA ARG A 242 -2.36 -7.19 -38.13
C ARG A 242 -2.59 -6.66 -36.71
N SER A 243 -3.46 -7.31 -35.93
CA SER A 243 -3.73 -6.98 -34.53
C SER A 243 -2.48 -7.12 -33.65
N ALA A 244 -1.74 -8.23 -33.79
CA ALA A 244 -0.50 -8.43 -33.05
C ALA A 244 0.58 -7.39 -33.44
N LEU A 245 0.71 -7.04 -34.72
CA LEU A 245 1.63 -5.98 -35.15
C LEU A 245 1.24 -4.60 -34.62
N LYS A 246 -0.05 -4.27 -34.63
CA LYS A 246 -0.58 -3.05 -33.97
C LYS A 246 -0.19 -3.03 -32.49
N LYS A 247 -0.26 -4.17 -31.80
CA LYS A 247 0.16 -4.29 -30.38
C LYS A 247 1.66 -4.11 -30.19
N VAL A 248 2.51 -4.58 -31.10
CA VAL A 248 3.96 -4.30 -31.05
C VAL A 248 4.19 -2.78 -31.05
N LYS A 249 3.63 -2.08 -32.04
CA LYS A 249 3.82 -0.63 -32.20
C LYS A 249 3.21 0.17 -31.04
N LYS A 250 1.96 -0.14 -30.66
CA LYS A 250 1.23 0.53 -29.57
C LYS A 250 1.98 0.44 -28.25
N ASN A 251 2.48 -0.74 -27.88
CA ASN A 251 3.18 -0.93 -26.61
C ASN A 251 4.54 -0.19 -26.59
N LEU A 252 5.31 -0.18 -27.69
CA LEU A 252 6.55 0.62 -27.79
C LEU A 252 6.28 2.12 -27.56
N ALA A 253 5.23 2.65 -28.19
CA ALA A 253 4.83 4.04 -28.02
C ALA A 253 4.32 4.33 -26.60
N HIS A 254 3.51 3.44 -26.03
CA HIS A 254 2.87 3.63 -24.72
C HIS A 254 3.87 3.73 -23.57
N GLY A 255 4.88 2.84 -23.52
CA GLY A 255 5.85 2.88 -22.42
C GLY A 255 6.55 4.24 -22.31
N ILE A 256 6.99 4.80 -23.44
CA ILE A 256 7.64 6.11 -23.51
C ILE A 256 6.65 7.24 -23.20
N ARG A 257 5.44 7.17 -23.78
CA ARG A 257 4.35 8.12 -23.53
C ARG A 257 4.01 8.22 -22.04
N TYR A 258 3.91 7.10 -21.35
CA TYR A 258 3.60 7.08 -19.93
C TYR A 258 4.74 7.67 -19.10
N CYS A 259 5.99 7.38 -19.45
CA CYS A 259 7.15 8.00 -18.80
C CYS A 259 7.17 9.53 -19.00
N LYS A 260 6.80 10.03 -20.19
CA LYS A 260 6.64 11.48 -20.43
C LYS A 260 5.53 12.10 -19.58
N PHE A 261 4.37 11.46 -19.51
CA PHE A 261 3.28 11.94 -18.65
C PHE A 261 3.65 11.93 -17.18
N ALA A 262 4.36 10.88 -16.73
CA ALA A 262 4.91 10.82 -15.39
C ALA A 262 5.82 12.01 -15.09
N TYR A 263 6.72 12.34 -16.03
CA TYR A 263 7.58 13.52 -15.93
C TYR A 263 6.73 14.79 -15.77
N GLN A 264 5.76 15.01 -16.67
CA GLN A 264 4.88 16.18 -16.57
C GLN A 264 4.14 16.26 -15.24
N ILE A 265 3.68 15.13 -14.69
CA ILE A 265 2.96 15.14 -13.41
C ILE A 265 3.92 15.38 -12.24
N VAL A 266 5.10 14.77 -12.24
CA VAL A 266 6.06 14.94 -11.14
C VAL A 266 6.67 16.34 -11.13
N PHE A 267 6.82 17.00 -12.28
CA PHE A 267 7.43 18.34 -12.35
C PHE A 267 6.41 19.48 -12.50
N GLY A 268 5.26 19.21 -13.12
CA GLY A 268 4.20 20.19 -13.42
C GLY A 268 2.89 19.95 -12.67
N GLY A 269 2.76 18.89 -11.87
CA GLY A 269 1.57 18.59 -11.08
C GLY A 269 0.35 18.12 -11.87
N CYS A 270 0.42 18.10 -13.20
CA CYS A 270 -0.63 17.66 -14.11
C CYS A 270 -0.02 17.30 -15.48
N ILE A 271 -0.80 16.70 -16.36
CA ILE A 271 -0.41 16.54 -17.77
C ILE A 271 -0.85 17.79 -18.53
N TYR A 272 0.10 18.53 -19.10
CA TYR A 272 -0.17 19.77 -19.84
C TYR A 272 0.13 19.66 -21.34
N ASP A 273 0.93 18.68 -21.78
CA ASP A 273 1.23 18.44 -23.19
C ASP A 273 0.90 17.01 -23.64
N TYR A 274 -0.31 16.88 -24.18
CA TYR A 274 -0.76 15.68 -24.88
C TYR A 274 -0.30 15.65 -26.34
N LYS A 275 -0.04 16.81 -26.96
CA LYS A 275 0.22 16.92 -28.41
C LYS A 275 1.57 16.32 -28.79
N GLU A 276 2.64 16.71 -28.09
CA GLU A 276 3.98 16.16 -28.35
C GLU A 276 4.00 14.64 -28.14
N THR A 277 3.28 14.19 -27.12
CA THR A 277 3.19 12.78 -26.76
C THR A 277 2.36 11.98 -27.78
N ASN A 278 1.29 12.56 -28.33
CA ASN A 278 0.50 11.96 -29.41
C ASN A 278 1.26 11.96 -30.75
N LYS A 279 2.03 13.01 -31.07
CA LYS A 279 2.92 13.02 -32.26
C LYS A 279 3.94 11.88 -32.22
N PHE A 280 4.50 11.61 -31.04
CA PHE A 280 5.41 10.48 -30.87
C PHE A 280 4.71 9.13 -31.08
N TYR A 281 3.50 8.98 -30.54
CA TYR A 281 2.68 7.79 -30.77
C TYR A 281 2.42 7.58 -32.27
N ASP A 282 2.02 8.63 -32.97
CA ASP A 282 1.74 8.58 -34.39
C ASP A 282 2.99 8.21 -35.20
N ASN A 283 4.16 8.74 -34.81
CA ASN A 283 5.43 8.40 -35.45
C ASN A 283 5.74 6.90 -35.32
N ILE A 284 5.58 6.31 -34.13
CA ILE A 284 5.83 4.87 -33.94
C ILE A 284 4.76 4.02 -34.61
N VAL A 285 3.48 4.40 -34.56
CA VAL A 285 2.39 3.54 -35.02
C VAL A 285 2.22 3.59 -36.54
N PHE A 286 2.24 4.79 -37.12
CA PHE A 286 1.94 5.01 -38.53
C PHE A 286 3.21 5.10 -39.40
N ASN A 287 4.32 5.69 -38.91
CA ASN A 287 5.52 5.84 -39.74
C ASN A 287 6.43 4.60 -39.77
N THR A 288 6.05 3.50 -39.10
CA THR A 288 6.81 2.25 -39.07
C THR A 288 6.13 1.11 -39.86
N GLU A 289 5.17 1.42 -40.74
CA GLU A 289 4.49 0.41 -41.57
C GLU A 289 5.42 -0.39 -42.49
N HIS A 290 6.54 0.20 -42.89
CA HIS A 290 7.53 -0.43 -43.76
C HIS A 290 8.52 -1.34 -43.02
N TYR A 291 8.51 -1.38 -41.68
CA TYR A 291 9.45 -2.20 -40.90
C TYR A 291 9.07 -3.69 -40.93
N THR A 292 10.06 -4.54 -41.20
CA THR A 292 9.91 -5.99 -41.41
C THR A 292 10.65 -6.86 -40.39
N THR A 293 11.48 -6.25 -39.54
CA THR A 293 12.30 -6.90 -38.52
C THR A 293 12.09 -6.28 -37.15
N TRP A 294 12.39 -7.03 -36.08
CA TRP A 294 12.29 -6.49 -34.71
C TRP A 294 13.32 -5.40 -34.47
N GLU A 295 14.51 -5.57 -35.01
CA GLU A 295 15.65 -4.67 -34.88
C GLU A 295 15.32 -3.28 -35.42
N GLU A 296 14.54 -3.17 -36.51
CA GLU A 296 14.04 -1.87 -37.00
C GLU A 296 13.11 -1.19 -35.97
N TYR A 297 12.12 -1.91 -35.44
CA TYR A 297 11.22 -1.39 -34.41
C TYR A 297 11.97 -1.02 -33.13
N LYS A 298 12.89 -1.88 -32.70
CA LYS A 298 13.73 -1.71 -31.52
C LYS A 298 14.58 -0.46 -31.68
N ASN A 299 15.37 -0.34 -32.75
CA ASN A 299 16.29 0.77 -32.97
C ASN A 299 15.56 2.12 -33.06
N HIS A 300 14.36 2.15 -33.64
CA HIS A 300 13.54 3.36 -33.70
C HIS A 300 13.07 3.83 -32.31
N ALA A 301 12.69 2.89 -31.44
CA ALA A 301 12.22 3.22 -30.09
C ALA A 301 13.36 3.36 -29.05
N GLU A 302 14.50 2.68 -29.26
CA GLU A 302 15.57 2.49 -28.26
C GLU A 302 16.20 3.81 -27.82
N ASN A 303 16.41 4.76 -28.73
CA ASN A 303 16.95 6.08 -28.37
C ASN A 303 16.03 6.82 -27.40
N HIS A 304 14.72 6.81 -27.66
CA HIS A 304 13.74 7.45 -26.80
C HIS A 304 13.56 6.69 -25.49
N TYR A 305 13.51 5.35 -25.53
CA TYR A 305 13.47 4.51 -24.34
C TYR A 305 14.67 4.79 -23.43
N ASN A 306 15.90 4.77 -23.97
CA ASN A 306 17.12 5.00 -23.19
C ASN A 306 17.18 6.41 -22.62
N LYS A 307 16.76 7.42 -23.39
CA LYS A 307 16.67 8.82 -22.94
C LYS A 307 15.74 8.94 -21.74
N TRP A 308 14.48 8.54 -21.89
CA TRP A 308 13.47 8.71 -20.85
C TRP A 308 13.72 7.81 -19.64
N ASN A 309 14.22 6.59 -19.83
CA ASN A 309 14.65 5.72 -18.74
C ASN A 309 15.76 6.36 -17.89
N ARG A 310 16.71 7.07 -18.53
CA ARG A 310 17.81 7.75 -17.84
C ARG A 310 17.35 9.04 -17.17
N GLU A 311 16.79 9.98 -17.93
CA GLU A 311 16.37 11.30 -17.44
C GLU A 311 15.35 11.16 -16.30
N PHE A 312 14.31 10.34 -16.47
CA PHE A 312 13.31 10.15 -15.42
C PHE A 312 13.88 9.45 -14.17
N LYS A 313 14.85 8.54 -14.33
CA LYS A 313 15.48 7.87 -13.19
C LYS A 313 16.41 8.80 -12.43
N ASP A 314 17.26 9.53 -13.15
CA ASP A 314 18.33 10.34 -12.58
C ASP A 314 17.77 11.63 -11.97
N ASP A 315 16.88 12.34 -12.67
CA ASP A 315 16.26 13.57 -12.14
C ASP A 315 15.49 13.30 -10.84
N LEU A 316 14.70 12.22 -10.80
CA LEU A 316 13.95 11.85 -9.59
C LEU A 316 14.84 11.37 -8.45
N LYS A 317 15.96 10.72 -8.77
CA LYS A 317 16.95 10.33 -7.76
C LYS A 317 17.63 11.56 -7.18
N ASP A 318 17.96 12.55 -8.00
CA ASP A 318 18.64 13.76 -7.58
C ASP A 318 17.74 14.64 -6.69
N ILE A 319 16.44 14.72 -6.98
CA ILE A 319 15.46 15.40 -6.09
C ILE A 319 15.43 14.77 -4.70
N VAL A 320 15.29 13.45 -4.64
CA VAL A 320 15.25 12.74 -3.35
C VAL A 320 16.58 12.89 -2.62
N LYS A 321 17.71 12.82 -3.34
CA LYS A 321 19.04 12.98 -2.77
C LYS A 321 19.25 14.39 -2.19
N ASP A 322 18.89 15.45 -2.92
CA ASP A 322 18.97 16.83 -2.42
C ASP A 322 18.14 17.03 -1.15
N ALA A 323 16.91 16.50 -1.12
CA ALA A 323 16.05 16.56 0.06
C ALA A 323 16.67 15.84 1.27
N LEU A 324 17.23 14.64 1.06
CA LEU A 324 17.93 13.87 2.09
C LEU A 324 19.19 14.61 2.58
N ASP A 325 20.02 15.12 1.68
CA ASP A 325 21.26 15.85 2.03
C ASP A 325 20.94 17.11 2.83
N ARG A 326 19.87 17.84 2.48
CA ARG A 326 19.42 19.00 3.25
C ARG A 326 18.93 18.59 4.63
N MET A 327 18.13 17.53 4.73
CA MET A 327 17.67 17.02 6.02
C MET A 327 18.84 16.60 6.92
N LYS A 328 19.87 15.93 6.37
CA LYS A 328 21.11 15.55 7.08
C LYS A 328 21.86 16.78 7.64
N ASN A 329 21.86 17.88 6.91
CA ASN A 329 22.62 19.09 7.24
C ASN A 329 21.85 20.09 8.11
N LEU A 330 20.64 19.77 8.59
CA LEU A 330 19.89 20.66 9.47
C LEU A 330 20.53 20.75 10.86
N SER A 331 20.98 21.95 11.24
CA SER A 331 21.42 22.24 12.61
C SER A 331 20.20 22.31 13.54
N LEU A 332 20.04 21.34 14.44
CA LEU A 332 18.94 21.33 15.39
C LEU A 332 19.13 22.38 16.48
N LYS A 333 18.13 23.25 16.64
CA LYS A 333 17.98 24.04 17.86
C LYS A 333 17.46 23.12 18.96
N ALA A 334 17.87 23.34 20.21
CA ALA A 334 17.30 22.64 21.36
C ALA A 334 15.78 22.81 21.38
N GLY A 335 15.03 21.71 21.53
CA GLY A 335 13.56 21.73 21.53
C GLY A 335 12.90 21.86 20.15
N SER A 336 13.61 21.59 19.05
CA SER A 336 13.02 21.51 17.70
C SER A 336 13.05 20.08 17.15
N LEU A 337 11.99 19.69 16.42
CA LEU A 337 11.96 18.45 15.63
C LEU A 337 12.62 18.69 14.28
N THR A 338 13.42 17.74 13.83
CA THR A 338 14.10 17.84 12.54
C THR A 338 13.11 17.94 11.39
N ILE A 339 11.99 17.20 11.49
CA ILE A 339 10.95 17.22 10.47
C ILE A 339 10.26 18.59 10.37
N ILE A 340 10.06 19.28 11.50
CA ILE A 340 9.48 20.62 11.55
C ILE A 340 10.46 21.66 11.01
N GLU A 341 11.73 21.56 11.38
CA GLU A 341 12.77 22.45 10.86
C GLU A 341 12.93 22.28 9.35
N PHE A 342 12.83 21.04 8.86
CA PHE A 342 12.78 20.76 7.43
C PHE A 342 11.61 21.47 6.77
N LEU A 343 10.37 21.32 7.28
CA LEU A 343 9.20 22.01 6.73
C LEU A 343 9.39 23.54 6.71
N ASN A 344 9.92 24.13 7.79
CA ASN A 344 10.11 25.58 7.92
C ASN A 344 11.23 26.13 7.03
N ARG A 345 12.35 25.42 6.87
CA ARG A 345 13.51 25.91 6.08
C ARG A 345 13.46 25.51 4.62
N TYR A 346 13.00 24.29 4.34
CA TYR A 346 12.98 23.74 2.99
C TYR A 346 11.76 24.21 2.20
N LEU A 347 10.62 24.48 2.86
CA LEU A 347 9.31 24.64 2.20
C LEU A 347 8.53 25.90 2.64
N SER A 348 9.21 27.02 2.88
CA SER A 348 8.63 28.26 3.44
C SER A 348 7.53 28.97 2.61
N PHE A 349 7.08 28.39 1.49
CA PHE A 349 6.00 28.93 0.66
C PHE A 349 4.82 27.96 0.58
N PHE A 350 3.70 28.30 1.23
CA PHE A 350 2.41 27.63 1.04
C PHE A 350 1.47 28.59 0.31
N LYS A 351 1.08 28.29 -0.93
CA LYS A 351 0.06 29.08 -1.64
C LYS A 351 -1.33 28.65 -1.16
N LEU A 352 -1.91 29.47 -0.28
CA LEU A 352 -3.27 29.33 0.28
C LEU A 352 -4.38 29.29 -0.79
N ASN A 353 -4.14 29.92 -1.94
CA ASN A 353 -5.07 29.89 -3.07
C ASN A 353 -4.73 28.71 -3.97
N GLY A 354 -5.42 27.60 -3.69
CA GLY A 354 -5.45 26.44 -4.55
C GLY A 354 -6.01 26.74 -5.94
N THR A 355 -5.99 25.70 -6.75
CA THR A 355 -6.21 25.64 -8.20
C THR A 355 -5.01 26.12 -8.99
N PHE A 356 -4.63 25.27 -9.95
CA PHE A 356 -3.71 25.50 -11.05
C PHE A 356 -3.21 26.94 -11.12
N ILE A 357 -1.89 27.08 -11.07
CA ILE A 357 -1.18 28.01 -11.95
C ILE A 357 -2.14 28.53 -13.02
N ASP A 358 -2.53 29.78 -12.84
CA ASP A 358 -3.53 30.53 -13.59
C ASP A 358 -3.75 29.98 -15.00
N ASN A 359 -5.00 29.60 -15.30
CA ASN A 359 -5.48 28.74 -16.39
C ASN A 359 -5.12 29.19 -17.83
N ASN A 360 -4.16 30.08 -18.02
CA ASN A 360 -3.72 30.52 -19.33
C ASN A 360 -2.23 30.93 -19.46
N ASN A 361 -1.35 30.92 -18.44
CA ASN A 361 -0.05 31.60 -18.63
C ASN A 361 1.22 31.11 -17.91
N VAL A 362 1.28 29.93 -17.31
CA VAL A 362 2.59 29.33 -17.00
C VAL A 362 2.76 28.03 -17.78
N VAL A 363 2.91 28.21 -19.09
CA VAL A 363 4.07 27.59 -19.74
C VAL A 363 5.26 27.97 -18.85
N ILE A 364 5.80 26.99 -18.13
CA ILE A 364 7.07 27.13 -17.41
C ILE A 364 8.08 27.56 -18.48
N ARG A 365 8.27 28.87 -18.65
CA ARG A 365 9.30 29.42 -19.50
C ARG A 365 10.59 28.85 -18.96
N HIS A 366 11.23 28.04 -19.79
CA HIS A 366 12.52 27.42 -19.53
C HIS A 366 13.55 28.51 -19.21
N SER A 367 13.68 28.85 -17.92
CA SER A 367 14.92 29.39 -17.36
C SER A 367 15.31 28.46 -16.22
N TYR A 368 15.94 27.35 -16.62
CA TYR A 368 16.64 26.44 -15.74
C TYR A 368 17.86 27.15 -15.15
N GLU A 369 17.70 27.74 -13.97
CA GLU A 369 18.82 27.97 -13.07
C GLU A 369 18.49 27.34 -11.72
N LYS A 370 18.81 26.05 -11.58
CA LYS A 370 19.27 25.36 -10.36
C LYS A 370 18.47 25.48 -9.05
N ASP A 371 17.22 25.92 -9.05
CA ASP A 371 16.41 25.95 -7.82
C ASP A 371 15.12 25.14 -7.98
N TYR A 372 15.24 23.81 -7.85
CA TYR A 372 14.13 22.86 -7.89
C TYR A 372 13.18 22.97 -6.69
N SER A 373 13.49 23.82 -5.70
CA SER A 373 12.76 23.93 -4.44
C SER A 373 11.28 24.32 -4.62
N PHE A 374 10.96 25.20 -5.58
CA PHE A 374 9.60 25.75 -5.74
C PHE A 374 8.56 24.73 -6.23
N GLN A 375 8.96 23.68 -6.94
CA GLN A 375 8.05 22.71 -7.58
C GLN A 375 7.49 21.64 -6.61
N TYR A 376 8.01 21.59 -5.38
CA TYR A 376 7.68 20.55 -4.39
C TYR A 376 7.14 21.12 -3.07
N CYS A 377 6.78 22.41 -3.04
CA CYS A 377 6.24 23.11 -1.88
C CYS A 377 4.72 22.93 -1.72
N HIS A 378 4.30 21.78 -1.16
CA HIS A 378 2.90 21.50 -0.79
C HIS A 378 2.72 21.41 0.74
N GLY A 379 3.58 22.09 1.49
CA GLY A 379 3.58 22.06 2.95
C GLY A 379 3.82 20.64 3.51
N PRO A 380 3.03 20.16 4.48
CA PRO A 380 3.25 18.85 5.11
C PRO A 380 3.24 17.68 4.11
N PHE A 381 2.41 17.71 3.06
CA PHE A 381 2.33 16.64 2.07
C PHE A 381 3.62 16.44 1.24
N SER A 382 4.54 17.39 1.25
CA SER A 382 5.87 17.20 0.68
C SER A 382 6.65 16.07 1.37
N LEU A 383 6.35 15.79 2.64
CA LEU A 383 6.93 14.66 3.37
C LEU A 383 6.48 13.30 2.80
N MET A 384 5.20 13.18 2.43
CA MET A 384 4.69 12.03 1.69
C MET A 384 5.42 11.89 0.35
N ARG A 385 5.58 13.01 -0.37
CA ARG A 385 6.15 13.03 -1.71
C ARG A 385 7.62 12.65 -1.77
N LEU A 386 8.42 13.13 -0.83
CA LEU A 386 9.88 12.97 -0.82
C LEU A 386 10.33 11.78 0.03
N PHE A 387 9.64 11.51 1.13
CA PHE A 387 10.08 10.56 2.17
C PHE A 387 9.07 9.46 2.48
N ALA A 388 7.97 9.36 1.72
CA ALA A 388 6.92 8.37 1.95
C ALA A 388 6.36 8.38 3.40
N ILE A 389 6.39 9.55 4.06
CA ILE A 389 5.75 9.76 5.36
C ILE A 389 4.26 10.00 5.11
N ASN A 390 3.40 9.21 5.73
CA ASN A 390 1.97 9.42 5.63
C ASN A 390 1.55 10.72 6.31
N VAL A 391 0.76 11.52 5.61
CA VAL A 391 0.25 12.81 6.09
C VAL A 391 -1.27 12.77 6.08
N THR A 392 -1.88 12.86 7.25
CA THR A 392 -3.33 12.84 7.43
C THR A 392 -3.77 14.20 7.98
N PRO A 393 -4.55 15.01 7.26
CA PRO A 393 -5.18 16.19 7.82
C PRO A 393 -6.14 15.80 8.92
N ILE A 394 -6.23 16.61 9.96
CA ILE A 394 -7.15 16.45 11.09
C ILE A 394 -8.13 17.63 11.08
N GLU A 395 -9.37 17.42 11.54
CA GLU A 395 -10.42 18.45 11.70
C GLU A 395 -10.93 19.10 10.41
N TRP A 396 -11.12 18.30 9.35
CA TRP A 396 -11.34 18.84 8.00
C TRP A 396 -12.75 18.66 7.43
N HIS A 397 -13.73 18.20 8.23
CA HIS A 397 -15.17 17.93 7.99
C HIS A 397 -15.72 17.95 6.54
N ASP A 398 -15.46 19.00 5.75
CA ASP A 398 -15.88 19.12 4.35
C ASP A 398 -14.75 19.23 3.31
N ASN A 399 -13.59 19.80 3.65
CA ASN A 399 -12.48 20.03 2.72
C ASN A 399 -11.11 19.88 3.42
N PRO A 400 -10.34 18.83 3.10
CA PRO A 400 -8.99 18.59 3.61
C PRO A 400 -8.01 19.75 3.44
N ASN A 401 -8.18 20.57 2.40
CA ASN A 401 -7.32 21.73 2.16
C ASN A 401 -7.48 22.85 3.19
N LYS A 402 -8.51 22.78 4.04
CA LYS A 402 -8.75 23.75 5.12
C LYS A 402 -8.20 23.28 6.48
N ALA A 403 -7.59 22.10 6.53
CA ALA A 403 -7.03 21.56 7.76
C ALA A 403 -5.92 22.48 8.29
N LYS A 404 -5.93 22.71 9.61
CA LYS A 404 -4.85 23.40 10.32
C LYS A 404 -3.85 22.45 10.96
N LEU A 405 -4.26 21.19 11.13
CA LEU A 405 -3.53 20.14 11.81
C LEU A 405 -3.26 18.99 10.85
N PHE A 406 -2.04 18.45 10.90
CA PHE A 406 -1.60 17.34 10.05
C PHE A 406 -0.87 16.30 10.90
N LYS A 407 -1.39 15.07 10.93
CA LYS A 407 -0.74 13.93 11.56
C LYS A 407 0.30 13.33 10.62
N LEU A 408 1.50 13.10 11.14
CA LEU A 408 2.63 12.48 10.46
C LEU A 408 2.83 11.06 10.98
N ASN A 409 2.65 10.08 10.11
CA ASN A 409 2.82 8.67 10.42
C ASN A 409 3.83 8.02 9.48
N ILE A 410 4.65 7.15 10.03
CA ILE A 410 5.54 6.31 9.25
C ILE A 410 4.77 5.08 8.76
N ASP A 411 4.99 4.71 7.50
CA ASP A 411 4.52 3.44 6.96
C ASP A 411 5.71 2.58 6.56
N MET A 412 6.14 1.74 7.49
CA MET A 412 7.31 0.90 7.27
C MET A 412 7.13 -0.09 6.13
N LYS A 413 5.89 -0.47 5.80
CA LYS A 413 5.64 -1.32 4.62
C LYS A 413 5.99 -0.55 3.35
N TYR A 414 5.54 0.70 3.22
CA TYR A 414 5.89 1.53 2.07
C TYR A 414 7.37 1.94 2.08
N ILE A 415 7.94 2.34 3.20
CA ILE A 415 9.34 2.74 3.25
C ILE A 415 10.25 1.58 2.84
N ASN A 416 10.00 0.36 3.33
CA ASN A 416 10.76 -0.83 2.91
C ASN A 416 10.61 -1.15 1.41
N LEU A 417 9.45 -0.85 0.81
CA LEU A 417 9.16 -1.11 -0.61
C LEU A 417 9.64 0.00 -1.55
N GLU A 418 9.66 1.24 -1.08
CA GLU A 418 9.79 2.43 -1.91
C GLU A 418 11.11 3.17 -1.68
N LEU A 419 11.68 3.15 -0.49
CA LEU A 419 12.91 3.88 -0.17
C LEU A 419 14.11 2.94 0.00
N SER A 420 15.28 3.42 -0.44
CA SER A 420 16.56 2.78 -0.15
C SER A 420 16.94 2.98 1.32
N SER A 421 17.84 2.14 1.83
CA SER A 421 18.53 2.24 3.13
C SER A 421 18.89 3.67 3.59
N VAL A 422 19.10 4.60 2.66
CA VAL A 422 19.49 5.99 2.92
C VAL A 422 18.49 6.79 3.78
N PHE A 423 17.17 6.55 3.69
CA PHE A 423 16.22 7.25 4.59
C PHE A 423 16.26 6.69 6.01
N TYR A 424 16.56 5.40 6.17
CA TYR A 424 16.78 4.77 7.47
C TYR A 424 18.04 5.25 8.19
N GLU A 425 18.98 5.86 7.48
CA GLU A 425 20.12 6.54 8.09
C GLU A 425 19.74 7.89 8.72
N LEU A 426 18.51 8.39 8.47
CA LEU A 426 18.05 9.67 8.99
C LEU A 426 17.26 9.44 10.29
N SER A 427 17.82 9.81 11.45
CA SER A 427 17.08 9.79 12.72
C SER A 427 15.70 10.50 12.75
N PRO A 428 15.37 11.50 11.88
CA PRO A 428 14.07 12.15 11.84
C PRO A 428 12.87 11.25 11.53
N TYR A 429 13.03 10.11 10.85
CA TYR A 429 11.87 9.22 10.60
C TYR A 429 11.26 8.73 11.91
N LEU A 430 12.09 8.61 12.97
CA LEU A 430 11.65 8.22 14.31
C LEU A 430 10.68 9.24 14.92
N GLU A 431 10.72 10.50 14.46
CA GLU A 431 9.80 11.57 14.89
C GLU A 431 8.40 11.41 14.27
N CYS A 432 8.25 10.63 13.21
CA CYS A 432 7.01 10.52 12.44
C CYS A 432 6.13 9.34 12.92
N ASN A 433 5.81 9.29 14.21
CA ASN A 433 5.03 8.20 14.81
C ASN A 433 3.71 8.69 15.43
N GLY A 434 2.96 9.48 14.66
CA GLY A 434 1.73 10.12 15.12
C GLY A 434 1.87 11.61 15.42
N THR A 435 3.07 12.19 15.24
CA THR A 435 3.33 13.62 15.46
C THR A 435 2.33 14.51 14.71
N ILE A 436 1.70 15.43 15.42
CA ILE A 436 0.75 16.39 14.86
C ILE A 436 1.45 17.74 14.69
N VAL A 437 1.37 18.25 13.46
CA VAL A 437 1.92 19.54 13.06
C VAL A 437 0.79 20.54 12.89
N GLY A 438 0.91 21.67 13.57
CA GLY A 438 0.05 22.84 13.38
C GLY A 438 0.64 23.80 12.35
N ILE A 439 -0.26 24.49 11.65
CA ILE A 439 0.09 25.54 10.69
C ILE A 439 -0.27 26.91 11.27
N ASN A 440 0.69 27.84 11.29
CA ASN A 440 0.47 29.25 11.57
C ASN A 440 0.70 30.06 10.30
N ILE A 441 -0.31 30.83 9.91
CA ILE A 441 -0.30 31.63 8.69
C ILE A 441 -0.12 33.08 9.09
N LYS A 442 1.06 33.63 8.79
CA LYS A 442 1.36 35.05 9.03
C LYS A 442 1.08 35.82 7.74
N ASN A 443 0.06 36.67 7.78
CA ASN A 443 -0.18 37.63 6.70
C ASN A 443 0.98 38.63 6.67
N CYS A 444 1.69 38.68 5.54
CA CYS A 444 2.61 39.77 5.25
C CYS A 444 1.86 40.82 4.40
N ASP A 445 2.22 42.10 4.53
CA ASP A 445 1.55 43.25 3.90
C ASP A 445 1.57 43.27 2.35
N HIS A 446 2.02 42.18 1.71
CA HIS A 446 2.03 42.01 0.27
C HIS A 446 1.23 40.76 -0.10
N GLU A 447 0.18 40.93 -0.91
CA GLU A 447 -0.84 39.92 -1.31
C GLU A 447 -0.30 38.59 -1.88
N TRP A 448 1.01 38.46 -2.09
CA TRP A 448 1.65 37.33 -2.77
C TRP A 448 2.59 36.50 -1.88
N ASN A 449 2.95 36.97 -0.69
CA ASN A 449 3.89 36.27 0.21
C ASN A 449 3.20 35.91 1.53
N VAL A 450 2.49 34.79 1.53
CA VAL A 450 2.01 34.17 2.78
C VAL A 450 3.19 33.43 3.41
N HIS A 451 3.68 33.91 4.55
CA HIS A 451 4.67 33.17 5.32
C HIS A 451 3.94 32.12 6.17
N VAL A 452 4.28 30.85 5.96
CA VAL A 452 3.75 29.75 6.74
C VAL A 452 4.81 29.21 7.68
N GLU A 453 4.44 29.08 8.95
CA GLU A 453 5.27 28.50 10.00
C GLU A 453 4.61 27.24 10.54
N TYR A 454 5.38 26.16 10.59
CA TYR A 454 5.01 24.87 11.11
C TYR A 454 5.50 24.72 12.55
N TYR A 455 4.67 24.19 13.43
CA TYR A 455 5.01 23.97 14.83
C TYR A 455 4.42 22.64 15.34
N PRO A 456 5.08 21.97 16.31
CA PRO A 456 4.54 20.75 16.90
C PRO A 456 3.32 21.07 17.79
N VAL A 457 2.24 20.31 17.62
CA VAL A 457 1.03 20.36 18.45
C VAL A 457 0.91 19.11 19.33
N SER A 458 1.31 17.95 18.79
CA SER A 458 1.40 16.70 19.53
C SER A 458 2.67 15.98 19.09
N VAL A 459 3.45 15.45 20.04
CA VAL A 459 4.64 14.64 19.74
C VAL A 459 4.58 13.40 20.62
N PRO A 460 4.06 12.27 20.10
CA PRO A 460 4.03 11.03 20.85
C PRO A 460 5.45 10.43 21.00
N ARG A 461 5.51 9.22 21.59
CA ARG A 461 6.75 8.44 21.63
C ARG A 461 7.31 8.23 20.22
N ARG A 462 8.65 8.32 20.10
CA ARG A 462 9.35 8.02 18.85
C ARG A 462 9.00 6.61 18.34
N TYR A 463 9.06 6.43 17.03
CA TYR A 463 8.86 5.12 16.42
C TYR A 463 9.84 4.11 17.03
N LEU A 464 9.33 2.97 17.45
CA LEU A 464 10.12 1.86 17.99
C LEU A 464 10.28 0.81 16.90
N GLU A 465 11.47 0.73 16.33
CA GLU A 465 11.75 -0.28 15.32
C GLU A 465 11.72 -1.69 15.93
N GLU A 466 11.28 -2.67 15.15
CA GLU A 466 11.25 -4.06 15.56
C GLU A 466 12.68 -4.62 15.62
N TYR A 467 13.01 -5.33 16.71
CA TYR A 467 14.35 -5.90 16.94
C TYR A 467 14.85 -6.76 15.77
N ASP A 468 13.98 -7.59 15.18
CA ASP A 468 14.34 -8.44 14.03
C ASP A 468 14.76 -7.60 12.80
N ASN A 469 14.17 -6.41 12.60
CA ASN A 469 14.58 -5.50 11.53
C ASN A 469 15.88 -4.76 11.90
N LEU A 470 15.97 -4.27 13.13
CA LEU A 470 17.12 -3.55 13.65
C LEU A 470 18.41 -4.39 13.61
N SER A 471 18.33 -5.65 14.10
CA SER A 471 19.44 -6.60 14.11
C SER A 471 19.94 -6.95 12.71
N SER A 472 19.03 -7.09 11.74
CA SER A 472 19.39 -7.38 10.35
C SER A 472 20.16 -6.24 9.66
N ARG A 473 19.96 -4.99 10.08
CA ARG A 473 20.64 -3.82 9.50
C ARG A 473 21.97 -3.52 10.16
N HIS A 474 22.10 -3.83 11.45
CA HIS A 474 23.27 -3.47 12.25
C HIS A 474 23.99 -4.73 12.74
N GLU A 475 24.63 -5.46 11.81
CA GLU A 475 25.40 -6.68 12.13
C GLU A 475 26.50 -6.46 13.18
N ASN A 476 26.88 -5.20 13.47
CA ASN A 476 27.97 -4.84 14.39
C ASN A 476 27.57 -3.99 15.61
N ILE A 477 26.30 -3.59 15.76
CA ILE A 477 25.86 -2.81 16.93
C ILE A 477 25.05 -3.72 17.84
N ASP A 478 25.65 -4.12 18.94
CA ASP A 478 25.00 -4.91 19.96
C ASP A 478 24.22 -3.97 20.91
N PHE A 479 22.98 -3.65 20.53
CA PHE A 479 22.03 -2.88 21.34
C PHE A 479 21.61 -3.60 22.64
N THR A 480 22.11 -4.82 22.87
CA THR A 480 21.58 -5.78 23.85
C THR A 480 22.52 -6.09 25.01
N LYS A 481 23.78 -5.60 24.99
CA LYS A 481 24.79 -5.92 26.03
C LYS A 481 24.43 -5.47 27.44
N ASP A 482 23.54 -4.50 27.59
CA ASP A 482 23.09 -4.01 28.89
C ASP A 482 21.61 -3.66 28.83
N LEU A 483 20.74 -4.64 29.08
CA LEU A 483 19.30 -4.43 29.16
C LEU A 483 18.88 -3.64 30.41
N CYS A 484 19.76 -3.49 31.41
CA CYS A 484 19.45 -2.82 32.68
C CYS A 484 19.30 -1.30 32.54
N LYS A 485 19.89 -0.72 31.48
CA LYS A 485 19.69 0.71 31.16
C LYS A 485 18.30 1.01 30.58
N PHE A 486 17.53 -0.01 30.20
CA PHE A 486 16.23 0.15 29.56
C PHE A 486 15.08 -0.05 30.54
N SER A 487 13.98 0.64 30.28
CA SER A 487 12.69 0.33 30.90
C SER A 487 11.89 -0.53 29.92
N ILE A 488 11.48 -1.72 30.35
CA ILE A 488 10.77 -2.69 29.52
C ILE A 488 9.30 -2.69 29.89
N TYR A 489 8.44 -2.37 28.93
CA TYR A 489 7.00 -2.35 29.10
C TYR A 489 6.31 -3.40 28.23
N VAL A 490 5.24 -3.99 28.75
CA VAL A 490 4.33 -4.81 27.96
C VAL A 490 3.64 -3.93 26.92
N LYS A 491 3.61 -4.38 25.66
CA LYS A 491 2.95 -3.69 24.55
C LYS A 491 1.53 -4.26 24.37
N PRO A 492 0.48 -3.56 24.83
CA PRO A 492 -0.88 -4.02 24.61
C PRO A 492 -1.21 -3.96 23.12
N ARG A 493 -1.96 -4.94 22.66
CA ARG A 493 -2.58 -4.93 21.33
C ARG A 493 -3.71 -3.90 21.32
N GLY A 494 -3.78 -3.06 20.29
CA GLY A 494 -4.89 -2.12 20.10
C GLY A 494 -4.54 -0.96 19.15
N ILE A 495 -5.40 0.05 19.13
CA ILE A 495 -5.22 1.25 18.30
C ILE A 495 -4.51 2.30 19.14
N SER A 496 -3.40 2.85 18.65
CA SER A 496 -2.74 3.98 19.33
C SER A 496 -3.64 5.20 19.29
N CYS A 497 -3.73 5.90 20.42
CA CYS A 497 -4.50 7.12 20.58
C CYS A 497 -3.62 8.18 21.24
N GLU A 498 -3.75 9.43 20.83
CA GLU A 498 -3.01 10.54 21.42
C GLU A 498 -3.99 11.61 21.88
N LEU A 499 -3.77 12.11 23.09
CA LEU A 499 -4.50 13.19 23.71
C LEU A 499 -3.59 14.42 23.78
N PHE A 500 -4.04 15.51 23.16
CA PHE A 500 -3.30 16.77 23.09
C PHE A 500 -4.23 17.97 23.26
N TYR A 501 -3.66 19.11 23.60
CA TYR A 501 -4.41 20.36 23.82
C TYR A 501 -4.27 21.29 22.62
N PHE A 502 -5.39 21.75 22.06
CA PHE A 502 -5.41 22.65 20.92
C PHE A 502 -6.68 23.52 20.93
N GLU A 503 -6.55 24.80 20.57
CA GLU A 503 -7.64 25.79 20.53
C GLU A 503 -8.55 25.75 21.80
N ASN A 504 -7.91 25.72 22.97
CA ASN A 504 -8.52 25.68 24.30
C ASN A 504 -9.30 24.40 24.66
N GLN A 505 -9.09 23.30 23.94
CA GLN A 505 -9.79 22.02 24.18
C GLN A 505 -8.83 20.83 24.10
N TRP A 506 -9.22 19.73 24.75
CA TRP A 506 -8.53 18.44 24.66
C TRP A 506 -9.08 17.62 23.50
N HIS A 507 -8.18 17.11 22.67
CA HIS A 507 -8.51 16.37 21.46
C HIS A 507 -7.87 14.99 21.45
N PHE A 508 -8.59 14.01 20.91
CA PHE A 508 -8.04 12.70 20.57
C PHE A 508 -7.78 12.58 19.07
N THR A 509 -6.66 11.98 18.72
CA THR A 509 -6.41 11.39 17.39
C THR A 509 -6.23 9.87 17.53
N LEU A 510 -6.59 9.13 16.48
CA LEU A 510 -6.39 7.69 16.37
C LEU A 510 -5.49 7.36 15.17
N ASP A 511 -4.77 6.24 15.23
CA ASP A 511 -3.98 5.77 14.07
C ASP A 511 -4.84 5.26 12.90
N SER A 512 -6.10 4.89 13.17
CA SER A 512 -7.05 4.45 12.14
C SER A 512 -7.50 5.57 11.18
N GLU A 513 -7.27 6.84 11.53
CA GLU A 513 -7.73 8.01 10.74
C GLU A 513 -7.10 8.10 9.34
N LYS A 514 -6.04 7.33 9.06
CA LYS A 514 -5.46 7.25 7.70
C LYS A 514 -6.48 6.80 6.65
N GLU A 515 -7.52 6.06 7.06
CA GLU A 515 -8.58 5.54 6.18
C GLU A 515 -9.74 6.54 6.02
N ASP A 516 -9.78 7.62 6.80
CA ASP A 516 -10.86 8.63 6.80
C ASP A 516 -11.06 9.29 5.43
N TRP A 517 -9.99 9.39 4.65
CA TRP A 517 -10.06 9.89 3.27
C TRP A 517 -10.97 9.04 2.38
N ILE A 518 -10.91 7.72 2.52
CA ILE A 518 -11.73 6.80 1.73
C ILE A 518 -13.20 6.96 2.15
N TYR A 519 -13.43 7.02 3.46
CA TYR A 519 -14.75 7.23 4.04
C TYR A 519 -15.36 8.59 3.66
N TRP A 520 -14.55 9.64 3.57
CA TRP A 520 -15.00 10.95 3.11
C TRP A 520 -15.40 10.94 1.64
N VAL A 521 -14.60 10.32 0.75
CA VAL A 521 -14.95 10.19 -0.68
C VAL A 521 -16.25 9.38 -0.83
N ALA A 522 -16.39 8.30 -0.08
CA ALA A 522 -17.58 7.42 -0.08
C ALA A 522 -18.79 7.99 0.68
N GLN A 523 -18.73 9.23 1.19
CA GLN A 523 -19.80 9.87 1.97
C GLN A 523 -20.30 9.06 3.18
N SER A 524 -19.50 8.15 3.72
CA SER A 524 -19.86 7.43 4.95
C SER A 524 -19.76 8.34 6.17
N ARG A 525 -20.65 8.15 7.15
CA ARG A 525 -20.73 9.00 8.36
C ARG A 525 -19.41 8.98 9.14
N GLU A 526 -18.97 10.16 9.59
CA GLU A 526 -17.91 10.28 10.60
C GLU A 526 -18.31 9.48 11.86
N SER A 527 -17.38 8.68 12.38
CA SER A 527 -17.61 7.95 13.61
C SER A 527 -17.58 8.92 14.80
N ASN A 528 -18.51 8.77 15.75
CA ASN A 528 -18.50 9.52 17.02
C ASN A 528 -17.43 9.01 18.00
N GLU A 529 -16.44 8.22 17.53
CA GLU A 529 -15.46 7.51 18.37
C GLU A 529 -14.63 8.47 19.23
N LYS A 530 -14.24 9.65 18.71
CA LYS A 530 -13.46 10.65 19.47
C LYS A 530 -14.19 11.18 20.70
N LYS A 531 -15.50 11.44 20.55
CA LYS A 531 -16.34 11.90 21.67
C LYS A 531 -16.50 10.80 22.71
N GLN A 532 -16.63 9.55 22.27
CA GLN A 532 -16.68 8.39 23.16
C GLN A 532 -15.37 8.22 23.92
N LEU A 533 -14.21 8.39 23.27
CA LEU A 533 -12.90 8.34 23.92
C LEU A 533 -12.75 9.39 25.03
N LEU A 534 -13.17 10.64 24.78
CA LEU A 534 -13.15 11.69 25.81
C LEU A 534 -14.05 11.32 27.01
N GLN A 535 -15.16 10.63 26.77
CA GLN A 535 -16.06 10.15 27.83
C GLN A 535 -15.49 8.96 28.60
N MET A 536 -14.59 8.18 28.01
CA MET A 536 -13.90 7.08 28.69
C MET A 536 -12.86 7.59 29.71
N LEU A 537 -12.36 8.82 29.56
CA LEU A 537 -11.49 9.43 30.55
C LEU A 537 -12.28 9.78 31.80
N LYS A 538 -11.89 9.21 32.95
CA LYS A 538 -12.48 9.56 34.26
C LYS A 538 -12.33 11.05 34.58
N GLN A 539 -11.16 11.61 34.24
CA GLN A 539 -10.84 13.02 34.41
C GLN A 539 -9.97 13.46 33.24
N GLN A 540 -10.29 14.62 32.67
CA GLN A 540 -9.47 15.28 31.65
C GLN A 540 -8.28 16.00 32.30
N PRO A 541 -7.14 16.13 31.60
CA PRO A 541 -5.99 16.84 32.16
C PRO A 541 -6.28 18.33 32.36
N TYR A 542 -5.54 18.96 33.28
CA TYR A 542 -5.65 20.40 33.50
C TYR A 542 -4.93 21.20 32.40
N VAL A 543 -5.36 22.44 32.16
CA VAL A 543 -4.77 23.34 31.15
C VAL A 543 -3.27 23.60 31.39
N GLU A 544 -2.80 23.53 32.64
CA GLU A 544 -1.38 23.65 33.00
C GLU A 544 -0.51 22.57 32.32
N ASP A 545 -1.09 21.40 32.07
CA ASP A 545 -0.42 20.27 31.39
C ASP A 545 -0.66 20.30 29.86
N ALA A 546 -1.17 21.41 29.30
CA ALA A 546 -1.38 21.57 27.85
C ALA A 546 -0.09 21.41 27.01
N HIS A 547 1.08 21.54 27.64
CA HIS A 547 2.39 21.34 27.02
C HIS A 547 2.81 19.85 26.97
N ILE A 548 1.92 18.92 27.34
CA ILE A 548 2.17 17.48 27.41
C ILE A 548 1.27 16.75 26.41
N THR A 549 1.88 15.89 25.60
CA THR A 549 1.16 14.87 24.82
C THR A 549 1.03 13.61 25.67
N PHE A 550 -0.20 13.12 25.85
CA PHE A 550 -0.46 11.83 26.49
C PHE A 550 -0.82 10.81 25.41
N TYR A 551 -0.30 9.58 25.51
CA TYR A 551 -0.62 8.53 24.54
C TYR A 551 -1.11 7.25 25.22
N PHE A 552 -2.05 6.60 24.55
CA PHE A 552 -2.87 5.49 25.03
C PHE A 552 -2.97 4.40 23.97
N ILE A 553 -3.41 3.22 24.38
CA ILE A 553 -3.83 2.13 23.49
C ILE A 553 -5.32 1.86 23.74
N LEU A 554 -6.13 1.94 22.69
CA LEU A 554 -7.55 1.58 22.70
C LEU A 554 -7.74 0.12 22.30
N GLN A 555 -8.27 -0.69 23.21
CA GLN A 555 -8.77 -2.03 22.94
C GLN A 555 -10.28 -1.98 22.68
N LYS A 556 -10.66 -1.78 21.41
CA LYS A 556 -12.06 -1.60 20.99
C LYS A 556 -12.98 -2.72 21.48
N GLU A 557 -12.57 -3.97 21.32
CA GLU A 557 -13.38 -5.15 21.71
C GLU A 557 -13.69 -5.21 23.21
N ARG A 558 -12.83 -4.61 24.03
CA ARG A 558 -12.98 -4.58 25.50
C ARG A 558 -13.46 -3.23 26.02
N ASN A 559 -13.67 -2.26 25.12
CA ASN A 559 -13.95 -0.86 25.46
C ASN A 559 -12.99 -0.35 26.56
N ARG A 560 -11.69 -0.58 26.36
CA ARG A 560 -10.64 -0.35 27.37
C ARG A 560 -9.59 0.61 26.80
N LEU A 561 -9.21 1.62 27.58
CA LEU A 561 -8.19 2.62 27.21
C LEU A 561 -7.01 2.52 28.19
N ILE A 562 -5.85 2.14 27.67
CA ILE A 562 -4.66 1.83 28.47
C ILE A 562 -3.64 2.97 28.33
N PHE A 563 -3.26 3.60 29.42
CA PHE A 563 -2.27 4.68 29.43
C PHE A 563 -0.83 4.14 29.30
N ARG A 564 -0.08 4.68 28.33
CA ARG A 564 1.22 4.14 27.92
C ARG A 564 2.39 5.10 28.15
N GLY A 565 2.12 6.39 28.30
CA GLY A 565 3.12 7.39 28.66
C GLY A 565 2.76 8.80 28.23
N CYS A 566 3.70 9.71 28.43
CA CYS A 566 3.58 11.08 27.99
C CYS A 566 4.92 11.71 27.60
N ARG A 567 4.86 12.74 26.77
CA ARG A 567 6.02 13.50 26.28
C ARG A 567 5.80 14.99 26.47
N ASN A 568 6.84 15.69 26.89
CA ASN A 568 6.80 17.14 27.04
C ASN A 568 7.10 17.81 25.68
N LEU A 569 6.22 18.68 25.21
CA LEU A 569 6.35 19.37 23.93
C LEU A 569 7.44 20.45 23.91
N THR A 570 7.81 20.98 25.08
CA THR A 570 8.85 22.02 25.21
C THR A 570 10.24 21.40 25.13
N THR A 571 10.46 20.29 25.82
CA THR A 571 11.76 19.60 25.82
C THR A 571 11.88 18.57 24.69
N LEU A 572 10.74 18.11 24.16
CA LEU A 572 10.62 16.97 23.26
C LEU A 572 11.22 15.68 23.84
N ILE A 573 11.24 15.53 25.17
CA ILE A 573 11.76 14.33 25.86
C ILE A 573 10.59 13.56 26.47
N GLU A 574 10.63 12.23 26.36
CA GLU A 574 9.66 11.36 27.03
C GLU A 574 9.79 11.43 28.56
N CYS A 575 8.67 11.60 29.26
CA CYS A 575 8.65 11.73 30.71
C CYS A 575 8.87 10.36 31.38
N LYS A 576 10.02 10.14 32.01
CA LYS A 576 10.30 8.88 32.75
C LYS A 576 9.29 8.57 33.85
N ASP A 577 8.79 9.60 34.54
CA ASP A 577 7.81 9.47 35.63
C ASP A 577 6.35 9.58 35.16
N TRP A 578 6.04 9.22 33.91
CA TRP A 578 4.71 9.40 33.31
C TRP A 578 3.57 8.79 34.13
N ARG A 579 3.82 7.71 34.90
CA ARG A 579 2.82 7.06 35.78
C ARG A 579 2.20 8.01 36.81
N LYS A 580 2.95 9.03 37.27
CA LYS A 580 2.44 10.06 38.20
C LYS A 580 1.28 10.84 37.61
N TYR A 581 1.26 11.06 36.28
CA TYR A 581 0.10 11.66 35.61
C TYR A 581 -1.09 10.73 35.59
N GLY A 582 -0.86 9.43 35.41
CA GLY A 582 -1.93 8.43 35.50
C GLY A 582 -2.58 8.41 36.88
N GLU A 583 -1.80 8.52 37.95
CA GLU A 583 -2.31 8.67 39.32
C GLU A 583 -3.05 10.01 39.51
N LYS A 584 -2.47 11.12 39.05
CA LYS A 584 -3.06 12.48 39.12
C LYS A 584 -4.46 12.54 38.50
N TYR A 585 -4.68 11.82 37.40
CA TYR A 585 -5.92 11.85 36.63
C TYR A 585 -6.82 10.61 36.79
N GLY A 586 -6.46 9.70 37.71
CA GLY A 586 -7.23 8.47 37.96
C GLY A 586 -7.23 7.47 36.80
N TRP A 587 -6.25 7.54 35.91
CA TRP A 587 -6.02 6.58 34.82
C TRP A 587 -5.22 5.38 35.36
N HIS A 588 -5.90 4.51 36.10
CA HIS A 588 -5.29 3.33 36.73
C HIS A 588 -4.95 2.21 35.74
N ASP A 589 -5.56 2.24 34.56
CA ASP A 589 -5.28 1.26 33.52
C ASP A 589 -4.02 1.70 32.76
N GLN A 590 -2.88 1.11 33.11
CA GLN A 590 -1.57 1.50 32.62
C GLN A 590 -0.82 0.27 32.10
N VAL A 591 0.10 0.48 31.16
CA VAL A 591 0.99 -0.59 30.70
C VAL A 591 1.82 -1.16 31.85
N GLU A 592 1.97 -2.48 31.88
CA GLU A 592 2.78 -3.18 32.87
C GLU A 592 4.28 -3.00 32.56
N GLN A 593 5.11 -2.86 33.59
CA GLN A 593 6.57 -2.82 33.46
C GLN A 593 7.15 -4.15 33.91
N LEU A 594 8.04 -4.72 33.11
CA LEU A 594 8.75 -5.94 33.46
C LEU A 594 10.02 -5.61 34.24
N SER A 595 10.24 -6.36 35.32
CA SER A 595 11.50 -6.34 36.06
C SER A 595 12.53 -7.19 35.33
N VAL A 596 13.66 -6.58 34.99
CA VAL A 596 14.79 -7.21 34.31
C VAL A 596 15.95 -7.38 35.28
N THR A 597 16.67 -8.50 35.20
CA THR A 597 17.92 -8.72 35.94
C THR A 597 19.13 -8.56 35.01
N ASP A 598 20.31 -8.37 35.58
CA ASP A 598 21.59 -8.27 34.85
C ASP A 598 21.91 -9.47 33.95
N THR A 599 21.22 -10.60 34.15
CA THR A 599 21.39 -11.83 33.38
C THR A 599 20.35 -12.00 32.26
N THR A 600 19.38 -11.10 32.14
CA THR A 600 18.31 -11.23 31.14
C THR A 600 18.87 -10.89 29.77
N SER A 601 18.63 -11.78 28.80
CA SER A 601 18.98 -11.61 27.40
C SER A 601 17.77 -11.25 26.55
N VAL A 602 17.98 -10.81 25.30
CA VAL A 602 16.87 -10.61 24.35
C VAL A 602 16.15 -11.92 24.03
N SER A 603 16.88 -13.04 23.98
CA SER A 603 16.29 -14.37 23.81
C SER A 603 15.29 -14.68 24.93
N ASP A 604 15.63 -14.34 26.17
CA ASP A 604 14.70 -14.51 27.31
C ASP A 604 13.44 -13.65 27.15
N LEU A 605 13.57 -12.40 26.66
CA LEU A 605 12.43 -11.54 26.39
C LEU A 605 11.53 -12.08 25.28
N VAL A 606 12.12 -12.62 24.20
CA VAL A 606 11.40 -13.31 23.12
C VAL A 606 10.66 -14.53 23.67
N ASP A 607 11.28 -15.30 24.56
CA ASP A 607 10.64 -16.46 25.19
C ASP A 607 9.47 -16.07 26.09
N ILE A 608 9.65 -15.02 26.88
CA ILE A 608 8.63 -14.47 27.78
C ILE A 608 7.39 -14.07 26.97
N ILE A 609 7.55 -13.29 25.90
CA ILE A 609 6.41 -12.78 25.12
C ILE A 609 5.72 -13.87 24.27
N ASN A 610 6.41 -14.98 24.01
CA ASN A 610 5.84 -16.16 23.36
C ASN A 610 5.24 -17.19 24.34
N ASP A 611 5.27 -16.91 25.65
CA ASP A 611 4.49 -17.64 26.64
C ASP A 611 3.04 -17.11 26.65
N PHE A 612 2.24 -17.58 25.69
CA PHE A 612 0.84 -17.17 25.53
C PHE A 612 -0.07 -17.52 26.72
N SER A 613 0.40 -18.33 27.69
CA SER A 613 -0.31 -18.55 28.94
C SER A 613 -0.27 -17.33 29.87
N LYS A 614 0.82 -16.56 29.79
CA LYS A 614 1.05 -15.33 30.56
C LYS A 614 0.74 -14.08 29.76
N TYR A 615 1.14 -14.08 28.48
CA TYR A 615 0.98 -12.96 27.56
C TYR A 615 0.05 -13.35 26.41
N PRO A 616 -1.27 -13.37 26.62
CA PRO A 616 -2.21 -13.80 25.60
C PRO A 616 -2.13 -12.86 24.38
N PRO A 617 -1.93 -13.39 23.15
CA PRO A 617 -1.69 -12.56 21.97
C PRO A 617 -2.93 -11.77 21.52
N SER A 618 -4.11 -12.09 22.06
CA SER A 618 -5.32 -11.27 21.90
C SER A 618 -5.25 -9.92 22.62
N GLU A 619 -4.44 -9.82 23.68
CA GLU A 619 -4.34 -8.62 24.53
C GLU A 619 -2.99 -7.94 24.39
N ILE A 620 -1.95 -8.70 24.08
CA ILE A 620 -0.56 -8.27 24.15
C ILE A 620 0.12 -8.66 22.84
N GLU A 621 0.69 -7.68 22.15
CA GLU A 621 1.36 -7.92 20.87
C GLU A 621 2.87 -8.06 21.00
N GLY A 622 3.46 -7.52 22.07
CA GLY A 622 4.92 -7.42 22.20
C GLY A 622 5.41 -6.82 23.50
N LEU A 623 6.65 -6.37 23.47
CA LEU A 623 7.36 -5.60 24.48
C LEU A 623 7.95 -4.35 23.85
N GLU A 624 8.08 -3.30 24.67
CA GLU A 624 8.70 -2.04 24.31
C GLU A 624 9.90 -1.79 25.22
N ILE A 625 11.06 -1.60 24.61
CA ILE A 625 12.33 -1.48 25.29
C ILE A 625 12.77 -0.02 25.14
N ILE A 626 12.59 0.76 26.21
CA ILE A 626 12.71 2.22 26.17
C ILE A 626 13.99 2.66 26.86
N ASN A 627 14.83 3.40 26.14
CA ASN A 627 15.98 4.10 26.70
C ASN A 627 15.64 5.59 26.81
N TYR A 628 15.26 6.03 28.01
CA TYR A 628 14.93 7.44 28.28
C TYR A 628 16.13 8.39 28.12
N SER A 629 17.37 7.88 28.19
CA SER A 629 18.59 8.68 28.03
C SER A 629 19.02 8.80 26.56
N GLU A 630 18.83 7.73 25.78
CA GLU A 630 19.18 7.64 24.36
C GLU A 630 18.02 7.06 23.57
N GLU A 631 16.97 7.86 23.33
CA GLU A 631 15.71 7.40 22.73
C GLU A 631 15.91 6.66 21.38
N CYS A 632 16.95 7.00 20.61
CA CYS A 632 17.28 6.34 19.34
C CYS A 632 17.74 4.88 19.48
N GLN A 633 18.05 4.42 20.70
CA GLN A 633 18.33 3.02 21.01
C GLN A 633 17.09 2.25 21.46
N SER A 634 15.91 2.88 21.50
CA SER A 634 14.67 2.21 21.89
C SER A 634 14.14 1.35 20.74
N PHE A 635 13.60 0.17 21.06
CA PHE A 635 13.09 -0.79 20.07
C PHE A 635 11.90 -1.57 20.62
N SER A 636 11.26 -2.36 19.77
CA SER A 636 10.17 -3.27 20.16
C SER A 636 10.48 -4.71 19.82
N ILE A 637 9.98 -5.63 20.66
CA ILE A 637 10.02 -7.08 20.40
C ILE A 637 8.57 -7.53 20.31
N LEU A 638 8.12 -7.93 19.12
CA LEU A 638 6.78 -8.49 18.95
C LEU A 638 6.79 -10.00 19.23
N SER A 639 5.64 -10.54 19.64
CA SER A 639 5.49 -11.99 19.71
C SER A 639 5.65 -12.60 18.32
N SER A 640 6.05 -13.88 18.27
CA SER A 640 6.30 -14.55 16.99
C SER A 640 5.06 -14.57 16.11
N LEU A 641 3.88 -14.66 16.71
CA LEU A 641 2.60 -14.58 16.02
C LEU A 641 2.40 -13.19 15.39
N HIS A 642 2.51 -12.11 16.16
CA HIS A 642 2.29 -10.75 15.66
C HIS A 642 3.33 -10.34 14.62
N PHE A 643 4.60 -10.71 14.82
CA PHE A 643 5.66 -10.41 13.87
C PHE A 643 5.54 -11.21 12.57
N ASN A 644 5.43 -12.54 12.66
CA ASN A 644 5.55 -13.37 11.46
C ASN A 644 4.30 -13.34 10.60
N ILE A 645 3.10 -13.32 11.19
CA ILE A 645 1.83 -13.34 10.43
C ILE A 645 1.64 -12.05 9.64
N SER A 646 1.95 -10.90 10.25
CA SER A 646 1.88 -9.57 9.62
C SER A 646 2.88 -9.42 8.46
N ASN A 647 3.98 -10.18 8.49
CA ASN A 647 5.05 -10.14 7.49
C ASN A 647 4.95 -11.26 6.41
N LEU A 648 3.85 -12.01 6.36
CA LEU A 648 3.60 -12.97 5.29
C LEU A 648 3.33 -12.25 3.95
N ARG A 649 3.85 -12.81 2.86
CA ARG A 649 3.81 -12.20 1.53
C ARG A 649 2.75 -12.86 0.66
N ILE A 650 1.95 -12.07 -0.04
CA ILE A 650 1.10 -12.59 -1.11
C ILE A 650 1.99 -12.87 -2.32
N GLY A 651 1.88 -14.05 -2.93
CA GLY A 651 2.67 -14.43 -4.11
C GLY A 651 2.47 -13.51 -5.31
N ASN A 652 1.28 -12.91 -5.44
CA ASN A 652 0.95 -11.93 -6.48
C ASN A 652 0.80 -10.53 -5.88
N ALA A 653 1.82 -9.69 -6.10
CA ALA A 653 1.89 -8.32 -5.57
C ALA A 653 0.82 -7.36 -6.15
N ASN A 654 0.09 -7.74 -7.20
CA ASN A 654 -0.97 -6.91 -7.79
C ASN A 654 -2.27 -6.90 -6.96
N TYR A 655 -2.33 -7.70 -5.88
CA TYR A 655 -3.51 -7.78 -5.01
C TYR A 655 -3.17 -7.34 -3.59
N MET A 656 -4.11 -6.62 -2.97
CA MET A 656 -4.10 -6.33 -1.54
C MET A 656 -5.12 -7.21 -0.85
N ILE A 657 -4.79 -7.79 0.32
CA ILE A 657 -5.68 -8.70 1.06
C ILE A 657 -7.06 -8.07 1.27
N LYS A 658 -7.10 -6.78 1.64
CA LYS A 658 -8.33 -6.01 1.87
C LYS A 658 -9.24 -5.90 0.64
N LEU A 659 -8.70 -6.10 -0.56
CA LEU A 659 -9.42 -6.01 -1.83
C LEU A 659 -9.81 -7.39 -2.38
N LEU A 660 -9.43 -8.49 -1.71
CA LEU A 660 -9.77 -9.84 -2.12
C LEU A 660 -11.22 -10.18 -1.74
N ASN A 661 -11.87 -10.99 -2.57
CA ASN A 661 -13.17 -11.55 -2.29
C ASN A 661 -13.15 -12.41 -1.02
N GLN A 662 -14.25 -12.41 -0.26
CA GLN A 662 -14.35 -13.17 0.97
C GLN A 662 -14.18 -14.69 0.77
N ASP A 663 -14.67 -15.23 -0.33
CA ASP A 663 -14.49 -16.63 -0.74
C ASP A 663 -13.02 -16.95 -1.03
N VAL A 664 -12.29 -16.07 -1.71
CA VAL A 664 -10.82 -16.21 -1.91
C VAL A 664 -10.07 -16.12 -0.59
N VAL A 665 -10.48 -15.25 0.32
CA VAL A 665 -9.87 -15.15 1.65
C VAL A 665 -10.14 -16.42 2.48
N LYS A 666 -11.35 -16.99 2.38
CA LYS A 666 -11.73 -18.22 3.07
C LYS A 666 -11.03 -19.46 2.51
N ASP A 667 -10.83 -19.53 1.19
CA ASP A 667 -10.16 -20.63 0.51
C ASP A 667 -9.15 -20.10 -0.51
N PRO A 668 -7.95 -19.69 -0.05
CA PRO A 668 -6.97 -19.03 -0.89
C PRO A 668 -6.30 -20.01 -1.86
N PRO A 669 -6.22 -19.66 -3.16
CA PRO A 669 -5.40 -20.39 -4.11
C PRO A 669 -3.95 -20.52 -3.63
N SER A 670 -3.33 -21.66 -3.93
CA SER A 670 -1.95 -21.95 -3.54
C SER A 670 -0.97 -20.89 -4.04
N GLU A 671 -1.15 -20.37 -5.25
CA GLU A 671 -0.31 -19.32 -5.84
C GLU A 671 -0.30 -17.99 -5.06
N LEU A 672 -1.33 -17.72 -4.25
CA LEU A 672 -1.37 -16.52 -3.41
C LEU A 672 -0.61 -16.69 -2.09
N THR A 673 -0.55 -17.91 -1.55
CA THR A 673 -0.09 -18.16 -0.18
C THR A 673 1.20 -18.98 -0.10
N GLN A 674 1.47 -19.85 -1.07
CA GLN A 674 2.60 -20.76 -1.03
C GLN A 674 3.90 -20.07 -1.47
N SER A 675 4.84 -20.00 -0.53
CA SER A 675 6.25 -19.70 -0.80
C SER A 675 7.11 -20.27 0.33
N LYS A 676 8.37 -20.63 0.04
CA LYS A 676 9.32 -21.09 1.07
C LYS A 676 9.45 -20.09 2.22
N HIS A 677 9.35 -18.79 1.91
CA HIS A 677 9.37 -17.71 2.90
C HIS A 677 8.18 -17.77 3.86
N ASN A 678 6.96 -17.91 3.31
CA ASN A 678 5.74 -17.98 4.11
C ASN A 678 5.69 -19.27 4.93
N GLU A 679 6.04 -20.41 4.32
CA GLU A 679 6.08 -21.71 5.00
C GLU A 679 6.98 -21.67 6.23
N PHE A 680 8.17 -21.09 6.08
CA PHE A 680 9.12 -20.93 7.16
C PHE A 680 8.60 -20.04 8.30
N ARG A 681 7.99 -18.90 7.97
CA ARG A 681 7.41 -17.98 8.95
C ARG A 681 6.24 -18.61 9.71
N LEU A 682 5.35 -19.31 9.00
CA LEU A 682 4.24 -20.05 9.62
C LEU A 682 4.76 -21.13 10.58
N LEU A 683 5.77 -21.90 10.14
CA LEU A 683 6.40 -22.91 10.98
C LEU A 683 7.03 -22.29 12.23
N LYS A 684 7.70 -21.14 12.10
CA LYS A 684 8.28 -20.41 13.24
C LYS A 684 7.20 -20.05 14.28
N VAL A 685 6.04 -19.55 13.86
CA VAL A 685 4.89 -19.28 14.76
C VAL A 685 4.44 -20.56 15.47
N ILE A 686 4.21 -21.63 14.71
CA ILE A 686 3.73 -22.93 15.18
C ILE A 686 4.69 -23.58 16.18
N VAL A 687 6.00 -23.47 15.97
CA VAL A 687 6.99 -24.10 16.85
C VAL A 687 7.21 -23.28 18.12
N GLN A 688 7.15 -21.95 18.03
CA GLN A 688 7.41 -21.06 19.17
C GLN A 688 6.20 -20.90 20.10
N SER A 689 4.97 -21.07 19.60
CA SER A 689 3.76 -21.06 20.43
C SER A 689 3.76 -22.21 21.43
N LEU A 690 3.72 -21.90 22.73
CA LEU A 690 3.28 -22.89 23.72
C LEU A 690 1.80 -23.14 23.46
N TYR A 691 1.47 -24.32 22.90
CA TYR A 691 0.07 -24.73 22.73
C TYR A 691 -0.59 -24.84 24.09
N VAL A 692 -1.28 -23.78 24.49
CA VAL A 692 -2.18 -23.79 25.64
C VAL A 692 -3.57 -24.07 25.07
N GLU A 693 -4.20 -25.17 25.46
CA GLU A 693 -5.55 -25.54 25.01
C GLU A 693 -6.62 -24.45 25.22
N LYS A 694 -6.32 -23.44 26.06
CA LYS A 694 -7.23 -22.34 26.40
C LYS A 694 -7.31 -21.22 25.35
N PHE A 695 -6.37 -21.12 24.40
CA PHE A 695 -6.32 -19.99 23.47
C PHE A 695 -6.31 -20.43 22.01
N SER A 696 -7.16 -19.79 21.19
CA SER A 696 -7.25 -20.00 19.74
C SER A 696 -6.47 -18.90 19.02
N GLU A 697 -5.30 -19.24 18.48
CA GLU A 697 -4.52 -18.33 17.63
C GLU A 697 -5.26 -17.97 16.34
N GLU A 698 -6.21 -18.81 15.91
CA GLU A 698 -6.95 -18.64 14.66
C GLU A 698 -7.66 -17.27 14.59
N SER A 699 -8.23 -16.79 15.70
CA SER A 699 -8.88 -15.48 15.78
C SER A 699 -7.92 -14.32 15.49
N ILE A 700 -6.69 -14.40 16.00
CA ILE A 700 -5.66 -13.36 15.81
C ILE A 700 -5.11 -13.42 14.40
N ILE A 701 -4.92 -14.62 13.85
CA ILE A 701 -4.48 -14.80 12.47
C ILE A 701 -5.52 -14.26 11.50
N GLN A 702 -6.80 -14.50 11.77
CA GLN A 702 -7.91 -13.94 10.99
C GLN A 702 -7.87 -12.41 10.95
N GLU A 703 -7.46 -11.75 12.03
CA GLU A 703 -7.36 -10.29 12.08
C GLU A 703 -6.06 -9.77 11.43
N LEU A 704 -4.91 -10.38 11.75
CA LEU A 704 -3.62 -9.93 11.24
C LEU A 704 -3.44 -10.21 9.75
N ASN A 705 -3.82 -11.40 9.30
CA ASN A 705 -3.67 -11.83 7.92
C ASN A 705 -4.62 -12.99 7.58
N PRO A 706 -5.90 -12.70 7.26
CA PRO A 706 -6.93 -13.72 7.10
C PRO A 706 -6.64 -14.70 5.96
N LEU A 707 -5.88 -14.27 4.95
CA LEU A 707 -5.47 -15.10 3.82
C LEU A 707 -4.64 -16.32 4.25
N PHE A 708 -3.98 -16.26 5.41
CA PHE A 708 -3.10 -17.34 5.88
C PHE A 708 -3.73 -18.19 6.98
N LEU A 709 -5.00 -17.97 7.35
CA LEU A 709 -5.67 -18.78 8.36
C LEU A 709 -5.72 -20.26 7.96
N VAL A 710 -6.19 -20.57 6.75
CA VAL A 710 -6.27 -21.95 6.26
C VAL A 710 -4.88 -22.61 6.12
N PRO A 711 -3.89 -21.98 5.44
CA PRO A 711 -2.52 -22.50 5.42
C PRO A 711 -1.92 -22.75 6.80
N TYR A 712 -2.14 -21.83 7.75
CA TYR A 712 -1.69 -21.98 9.13
C TYR A 712 -2.32 -23.18 9.81
N THR A 713 -3.66 -23.28 9.80
CA THR A 713 -4.40 -24.37 10.46
C THR A 713 -4.00 -25.73 9.91
N LYS A 714 -3.81 -25.83 8.59
CA LYS A 714 -3.31 -27.04 7.94
C LYS A 714 -1.91 -27.40 8.43
N MET A 715 -0.97 -26.46 8.41
CA MET A 715 0.40 -26.69 8.84
C MET A 715 0.50 -27.03 10.33
N LYS A 716 -0.26 -26.33 11.19
CA LYS A 716 -0.36 -26.58 12.63
C LYS A 716 -0.86 -28.00 12.90
N THR A 717 -1.93 -28.41 12.22
CA THR A 717 -2.48 -29.77 12.35
C THR A 717 -1.45 -30.83 11.94
N THR A 718 -0.81 -30.66 10.77
CA THR A 718 0.23 -31.58 10.28
C THR A 718 1.42 -31.67 11.23
N TYR A 719 1.86 -30.53 11.79
CA TYR A 719 2.95 -30.47 12.77
C TYR A 719 2.61 -31.15 14.10
N LEU A 720 1.44 -30.87 14.66
CA LEU A 720 1.01 -31.47 15.92
C LEU A 720 0.89 -32.99 15.80
N GLN A 721 0.28 -33.46 14.71
CA GLN A 721 0.22 -34.89 14.45
C GLN A 721 1.63 -35.49 14.25
N LEU A 722 2.60 -34.74 13.69
CA LEU A 722 3.97 -35.25 13.51
C LEU A 722 4.67 -35.41 14.87
N CYS A 723 4.50 -34.43 15.76
CA CYS A 723 5.03 -34.50 17.11
C CYS A 723 4.46 -35.70 17.89
N VAL A 724 3.14 -35.94 17.80
CA VAL A 724 2.50 -37.10 18.43
C VAL A 724 3.09 -38.42 17.92
N LEU A 725 3.27 -38.56 16.61
CA LEU A 725 3.87 -39.77 16.02
C LEU A 725 5.31 -39.99 16.47
N LEU A 726 6.12 -38.91 16.52
CA LEU A 726 7.50 -38.98 17.00
C LEU A 726 7.55 -39.39 18.47
N ASP A 727 6.71 -38.82 19.32
CA ASP A 727 6.66 -39.11 20.75
C ASP A 727 6.18 -40.54 21.03
N GLN A 728 5.16 -41.01 20.29
CA GLN A 728 4.68 -42.40 20.38
C GLN A 728 5.77 -43.37 19.94
N PHE A 729 6.37 -43.16 18.76
CA PHE A 729 7.41 -44.05 18.25
C PHE A 729 8.62 -44.11 19.19
N TYR A 730 9.03 -42.96 19.73
CA TYR A 730 10.13 -42.91 20.70
C TYR A 730 9.80 -43.73 21.96
N ARG A 731 8.62 -43.52 22.55
CA ARG A 731 8.18 -44.23 23.76
C ARG A 731 8.09 -45.74 23.54
N ASP A 732 7.43 -46.15 22.45
CA ASP A 732 7.03 -47.53 22.26
C ASP A 732 8.16 -48.41 21.73
N HIS A 733 9.10 -47.82 20.98
CA HIS A 733 10.10 -48.60 20.22
C HIS A 733 11.56 -48.25 20.53
N LEU A 734 11.86 -47.01 20.91
CA LEU A 734 13.24 -46.55 21.08
C LEU A 734 13.68 -46.45 22.53
N LEU A 735 12.79 -46.06 23.43
CA LEU A 735 13.08 -45.86 24.86
C LEU A 735 13.68 -47.12 25.51
N VAL A 736 13.10 -48.28 25.20
CA VAL A 736 13.56 -49.60 25.71
C VAL A 736 14.88 -50.07 25.10
N LYS A 737 15.34 -49.44 24.01
CA LYS A 737 16.57 -49.77 23.27
C LYS A 737 17.63 -48.69 23.42
N GLU A 738 17.45 -47.72 24.31
CA GLU A 738 18.34 -46.56 24.40
C GLU A 738 19.81 -46.94 24.60
N ASP A 739 20.10 -48.00 25.34
CA ASP A 739 21.48 -48.38 25.68
C ASP A 739 22.16 -49.27 24.62
N ASP A 740 21.39 -49.82 23.66
CA ASP A 740 21.91 -50.56 22.50
C ASP A 740 21.87 -49.68 21.25
N ILE A 741 23.00 -49.04 20.94
CA ILE A 741 23.12 -48.08 19.84
C ILE A 741 22.80 -48.73 18.47
N GLU A 742 23.19 -49.98 18.25
CA GLU A 742 22.99 -50.64 16.96
C GLU A 742 21.50 -50.98 16.76
N SER A 743 20.88 -51.53 17.79
CA SER A 743 19.43 -51.84 17.79
C SER A 743 18.58 -50.57 17.75
N PHE A 744 19.00 -49.51 18.45
CA PHE A 744 18.38 -48.18 18.37
C PHE A 744 18.41 -47.64 16.95
N ASN A 745 19.59 -47.61 16.31
CA ASN A 745 19.74 -47.08 14.94
C ASN A 745 18.90 -47.87 13.94
N ARG A 746 18.91 -49.20 14.03
CA ARG A 746 18.12 -50.07 13.14
C ARG A 746 16.62 -49.84 13.32
N THR A 747 16.17 -49.67 14.56
CA THR A 747 14.75 -49.39 14.87
C THR A 747 14.36 -47.98 14.44
N ALA A 748 15.20 -46.98 14.65
CA ALA A 748 14.94 -45.60 14.22
C ALA A 748 14.72 -45.49 12.70
N LEU A 749 15.43 -46.30 11.90
CA LEU A 749 15.26 -46.36 10.44
C LEU A 749 13.92 -46.98 10.00
N THR A 750 13.18 -47.65 10.89
CA THR A 750 11.84 -48.18 10.57
C THR A 750 10.73 -47.14 10.73
N PHE A 751 11.06 -45.89 11.09
CA PHE A 751 10.06 -44.85 11.24
C PHE A 751 9.37 -44.56 9.88
N PRO A 752 8.02 -44.54 9.80
CA PRO A 752 7.28 -44.59 8.53
C PRO A 752 7.46 -43.39 7.59
N LEU A 753 8.08 -42.31 8.04
CA LEU A 753 8.09 -41.03 7.32
C LEU A 753 9.42 -40.70 6.63
N THR A 754 10.47 -41.53 6.71
CA THR A 754 11.70 -41.34 5.91
C THR A 754 12.71 -42.50 6.10
N GLN A 755 13.19 -43.12 5.02
CA GLN A 755 14.32 -44.08 5.06
C GLN A 755 15.69 -43.38 5.02
N SER A 756 15.85 -42.27 5.76
CA SER A 756 17.05 -41.43 5.68
C SER A 756 17.87 -41.44 6.96
N LYS A 757 19.20 -41.26 6.83
CA LYS A 757 20.12 -41.16 7.97
C LYS A 757 19.81 -39.98 8.91
N SER A 758 19.10 -38.95 8.44
CA SER A 758 18.72 -37.79 9.25
C SER A 758 17.65 -38.11 10.31
N VAL A 759 16.81 -39.13 10.10
CA VAL A 759 15.83 -39.61 11.11
C VAL A 759 16.52 -40.18 12.34
N VAL A 760 17.60 -40.94 12.12
CA VAL A 760 18.40 -41.51 13.22
C VAL A 760 19.03 -40.38 14.04
N GLY A 761 19.56 -39.36 13.36
CA GLY A 761 20.09 -38.15 14.00
C GLY A 761 19.04 -37.40 14.84
N LEU A 762 17.81 -37.25 14.33
CA LEU A 762 16.69 -36.67 15.07
C LEU A 762 16.42 -37.43 16.36
N PHE A 763 16.28 -38.74 16.30
CA PHE A 763 15.96 -39.55 17.48
C PHE A 763 17.11 -39.60 18.50
N HIS A 764 18.38 -39.56 18.08
CA HIS A 764 19.50 -39.37 19.01
C HIS A 764 19.42 -38.03 19.75
N THR A 765 18.95 -37.00 19.07
CA THR A 765 18.83 -35.68 19.70
C THR A 765 17.64 -35.62 20.66
N LEU A 766 16.51 -36.24 20.30
CA LEU A 766 15.38 -36.46 21.22
C LEU A 766 15.79 -37.28 22.45
N LYS A 767 16.63 -38.30 22.27
CA LYS A 767 17.23 -39.07 23.36
C LYS A 767 18.04 -38.20 24.31
N LYS A 768 18.92 -37.35 23.77
CA LYS A 768 19.70 -36.40 24.58
C LYS A 768 18.79 -35.45 25.37
N PHE A 769 17.76 -34.93 24.71
CA PHE A 769 16.77 -34.05 25.34
C PHE A 769 15.98 -34.74 26.45
N TYR A 770 15.52 -35.97 26.22
CA TYR A 770 14.82 -36.77 27.22
C TYR A 770 15.73 -37.07 28.43
N LYS A 771 17.01 -37.40 28.21
CA LYS A 771 17.94 -37.64 29.32
C LYS A 771 18.11 -36.42 30.22
N GLN A 772 18.06 -35.21 29.64
CA GLN A 772 18.17 -33.94 30.35
C GLN A 772 16.88 -33.54 31.09
N THR A 773 15.73 -33.65 30.43
CA THR A 773 14.46 -33.10 30.94
C THR A 773 13.56 -34.13 31.61
N LYS A 774 13.81 -35.42 31.36
CA LYS A 774 12.90 -36.55 31.69
C LYS A 774 11.51 -36.42 31.05
N ILE A 775 11.38 -35.63 29.98
CA ILE A 775 10.12 -35.41 29.27
C ILE A 775 10.31 -35.79 27.80
N ILE A 776 9.47 -36.70 27.31
CA ILE A 776 9.41 -37.06 25.88
C ILE A 776 8.39 -36.13 25.23
N SER A 777 8.89 -35.09 24.57
CA SER A 777 8.06 -34.14 23.85
C SER A 777 8.84 -33.54 22.70
N ALA A 778 8.60 -34.05 21.49
CA ALA A 778 9.17 -33.58 20.24
C ALA A 778 8.81 -32.10 20.02
N SER A 779 7.59 -31.69 20.37
CA SER A 779 7.17 -30.29 20.29
C SER A 779 7.99 -29.37 21.20
N ARG A 780 8.26 -29.78 22.46
CA ARG A 780 9.14 -29.02 23.36
C ARG A 780 10.60 -29.04 22.90
N TYR A 781 11.07 -30.16 22.36
CA TYR A 781 12.40 -30.25 21.77
C TYR A 781 12.57 -29.26 20.61
N TRP A 782 11.66 -29.28 19.63
CA TRP A 782 11.72 -28.36 18.48
C TRP A 782 11.60 -26.90 18.92
N ARG A 783 10.73 -26.60 19.89
CA ARG A 783 10.63 -25.25 20.46
C ARG A 783 11.95 -24.79 21.05
N ASN A 784 12.55 -25.58 21.93
CA ASN A 784 13.82 -25.24 22.55
C ASN A 784 14.91 -25.08 21.47
N LEU A 785 14.95 -25.98 20.49
CA LEU A 785 15.91 -25.88 19.39
C LEU A 785 15.75 -24.58 18.59
N PHE A 786 14.51 -24.16 18.29
CA PHE A 786 14.22 -22.91 17.58
C PHE A 786 14.61 -21.66 18.39
N ILE A 787 14.46 -21.71 19.71
CA ILE A 787 14.84 -20.63 20.62
C ILE A 787 16.37 -20.52 20.71
N TYR A 788 17.05 -21.64 21.00
CA TYR A 788 18.49 -21.65 21.24
C TYR A 788 19.35 -21.48 19.97
N ASN A 789 18.82 -21.80 18.78
CA ASN A 789 19.55 -21.69 17.52
C ASN A 789 19.18 -20.46 16.68
N ALA A 790 18.36 -19.52 17.19
CA ALA A 790 17.90 -18.35 16.45
C ALA A 790 19.04 -17.47 15.87
N GLU A 791 20.26 -17.60 16.41
CA GLU A 791 21.45 -16.82 16.00
C GLU A 791 22.46 -17.61 15.12
N GLY A 792 22.16 -18.87 14.74
CA GLY A 792 23.13 -19.78 14.10
C GLY A 792 22.81 -20.22 12.66
N LYS A 793 23.87 -20.56 11.88
CA LYS A 793 23.76 -21.17 10.54
C LYS A 793 23.01 -22.53 10.52
N ASP A 794 22.91 -23.20 11.67
CA ASP A 794 22.18 -24.47 11.83
C ASP A 794 20.65 -24.31 11.88
N PHE A 795 20.14 -23.09 12.03
CA PHE A 795 18.70 -22.81 12.06
C PHE A 795 18.01 -23.12 10.72
N VAL A 796 18.63 -22.71 9.61
CA VAL A 796 18.08 -22.89 8.26
C VAL A 796 18.07 -24.37 7.87
N SER A 797 19.12 -25.13 8.23
CA SER A 797 19.22 -26.56 7.93
C SER A 797 18.21 -27.40 8.71
N GLN A 798 18.00 -27.09 10.00
CA GLN A 798 17.04 -27.79 10.86
C GLN A 798 15.58 -27.46 10.53
N SER A 799 15.29 -26.18 10.23
CA SER A 799 13.96 -25.76 9.80
C SER A 799 13.60 -26.36 8.43
N ARG A 800 14.57 -26.42 7.51
CA ARG A 800 14.40 -27.10 6.21
C ARG A 800 14.12 -28.59 6.40
N PHE A 801 14.85 -29.25 7.30
CA PHE A 801 14.60 -30.66 7.61
C PHE A 801 13.20 -30.89 8.21
N LEU A 802 12.73 -30.01 9.11
CA LEU A 802 11.37 -30.09 9.64
C LEU A 802 10.31 -29.83 8.55
N LEU A 803 10.51 -28.84 7.68
CA LEU A 803 9.64 -28.60 6.52
C LEU A 803 9.62 -29.80 5.57
N ASP A 804 10.77 -30.43 5.30
CA ASP A 804 10.87 -31.61 4.46
C ASP A 804 10.08 -32.79 5.06
N LEU A 805 10.13 -32.99 6.37
CA LEU A 805 9.31 -33.98 7.09
C LEU A 805 7.81 -33.69 7.00
N LEU A 806 7.41 -32.42 7.11
CA LEU A 806 6.01 -31.99 6.99
C LEU A 806 5.49 -32.18 5.55
N CYS A 807 6.26 -31.77 4.54
CA CYS A 807 5.92 -31.95 3.13
C CYS A 807 5.82 -33.43 2.74
N PHE A 808 6.74 -34.27 3.22
CA PHE A 808 6.70 -35.71 2.94
C PHE A 808 5.41 -36.35 3.47
N ARG A 809 4.97 -35.95 4.67
CA ARG A 809 3.73 -36.43 5.26
C ARG A 809 2.49 -36.00 4.48
N GLU A 810 2.46 -34.76 3.99
CA GLU A 810 1.29 -34.20 3.31
C GLU A 810 1.14 -34.71 1.87
N PHE A 811 2.25 -34.96 1.17
CA PHE A 811 2.22 -35.28 -0.27
C PHE A 811 2.77 -36.66 -0.62
N GLY A 812 3.45 -37.37 0.29
CA GLY A 812 4.09 -38.66 0.00
C GLY A 812 5.29 -38.57 -0.96
N ILE A 813 5.79 -37.36 -1.22
CA ILE A 813 6.84 -37.09 -2.21
C ILE A 813 8.19 -36.86 -1.49
N PRO A 814 9.27 -37.60 -1.83
CA PRO A 814 10.62 -37.35 -1.32
C PRO A 814 11.11 -35.92 -1.63
N ALA A 815 11.83 -35.32 -0.69
CA ALA A 815 12.39 -33.95 -0.78
C ALA A 815 13.25 -33.68 -2.02
N THR A 816 13.74 -34.73 -2.69
CA THR A 816 14.58 -34.64 -3.90
C THR A 816 13.81 -34.27 -5.18
N MET A 817 12.47 -34.24 -5.17
CA MET A 817 11.66 -33.99 -6.38
C MET A 817 11.09 -32.58 -6.53
N ARG A 818 11.30 -31.65 -5.58
CA ARG A 818 11.00 -30.22 -5.78
C ARG A 818 12.22 -29.53 -6.40
N ASN A 819 12.29 -29.53 -7.74
CA ASN A 819 13.30 -28.78 -8.51
C ASN A 819 13.29 -27.29 -8.13
N ASP A 820 14.48 -26.68 -8.15
CA ASP A 820 14.77 -25.24 -8.03
C ASP A 820 14.28 -24.42 -9.25
N GLY A 821 13.06 -24.67 -9.70
CA GLY A 821 12.47 -24.01 -10.86
C GLY A 821 11.57 -22.86 -10.46
N HIS A 822 12.14 -21.67 -10.24
CA HIS A 822 11.55 -20.36 -10.59
C HIS A 822 12.68 -19.31 -10.57
N HIS A 823 13.21 -19.03 -11.75
CA HIS A 823 13.99 -17.82 -12.06
C HIS A 823 13.06 -16.71 -12.53
#